data_AF-A0A3M1HCN3-F1
#
_entry.id   AF-A0A3M1HCN3-F1
#
_cell.length_a   1.000
_cell.length_b   1.000
_cell.length_c   1.000
_cell.angle_alpha   90.00
_cell.angle_beta   90.00
_cell.angle_gamma   90.00
#
_symmetry.space_group_name_H-M   'P 1'
#
loop_
_entity.id
_entity.type
_entity.pdbx_description
1 polymer ?
#
loop_
_entity_poly.entity_id
_entity_poly.type
_entity_poly.pdbx_seq_one_letter_code
_entity_poly.pdbx_strand_id
1 'polypeptide(L)'
;MMERKLLITISVGLFLIVLISFFLLFGLKVRFLISEELRVELTPSSIHLETQRDPRQAQVEITTHTFFQCTARCEYELRDLSKNKTLKKSSVLFDKHTNEQLSFTLEPPQRGEGINYYSFDMQCQNIRSSLCLTQEKPILKTALITLNYTYTQDERIAKTFLEDVLPRLAQNISQADARLNASINLLKKVAHLEESKQLLQQVQTLKLQTSALRAHVESLIESYNTLDFFGAAQRLSVQDQKDIITVDQKSEILLNQSIKTINEFNNLQEVLSTFPLEKLKEIAVFYNKHAFNKEYEQVSSLINDQFMSLKQDINKSSSIEELRVQINDLFTTSSEIIINYELIKTEAEELFGVNFSCELFESVIEQQKMNTTNNTDQENQTINATPEGDTTNQTVSNTTNTSRESTSPIKLMEAYFDEHCSNAVNNTVVFPEPFTPHFLNTSYELRPQPLIPLNKHEPQCCIHNECSICGSSPKTPVLFIHGHAFNEANTPEFSMNSFAKIQKKLEEEGIVNVGELDSAQIVPKGIFGAHNKPTSIRSTYYYITIYDVGRYEVQTQKSERIENYAIRLAEIIRDVKERTGSDQVIIVAHSMGGLVAREYMALFGDEEIKKLITINTPHKGIKGKVKKFCTLLGSPRECNDMSEGSVFLTRLNARPLSDKIVVVRATGCPMDGGEMGDGIVTETNAYLEGVKDYLFNGTCTDSLQTDLHGRLLDPEEFPQVYEVLVEEISSK
;
A
#
# COMPACT_ATOMS: atom_id res chain seq x y z
N MET A 1 -101.04 -29.78 0.92
CA MET A 1 -99.98 -30.58 0.24
C MET A 1 -98.92 -29.70 -0.42
N MET A 2 -99.31 -28.56 -1.02
CA MET A 2 -98.41 -27.58 -1.65
C MET A 2 -97.50 -26.83 -0.66
N GLU A 3 -98.01 -26.43 0.51
CA GLU A 3 -97.21 -25.75 1.55
C GLU A 3 -96.10 -26.63 2.14
N ARG A 4 -96.36 -27.93 2.35
CA ARG A 4 -95.37 -28.87 2.89
C ARG A 4 -94.23 -29.14 1.90
N LYS A 5 -94.50 -29.13 0.59
CA LYS A 5 -93.46 -29.23 -0.45
C LYS A 5 -92.61 -27.97 -0.50
N LEU A 6 -93.23 -26.79 -0.40
CA LEU A 6 -92.50 -25.50 -0.38
C LEU A 6 -91.56 -25.40 0.84
N LEU A 7 -92.03 -25.79 2.03
CA LEU A 7 -91.24 -25.75 3.26
C LEU A 7 -90.02 -26.70 3.20
N ILE A 8 -90.19 -27.89 2.61
CA ILE A 8 -89.11 -28.85 2.40
C ILE A 8 -88.10 -28.30 1.38
N THR A 9 -88.56 -27.72 0.27
CA THR A 9 -87.65 -27.13 -0.73
C THR A 9 -86.83 -25.97 -0.16
N ILE A 10 -87.45 -25.09 0.64
CA ILE A 10 -86.74 -23.99 1.32
C ILE A 10 -85.73 -24.54 2.33
N SER A 11 -86.11 -25.55 3.13
CA SER A 11 -85.21 -26.14 4.13
C SER A 11 -84.03 -26.86 3.50
N VAL A 12 -84.24 -27.59 2.40
CA VAL A 12 -83.18 -28.25 1.62
C VAL A 12 -82.28 -27.21 0.94
N GLY A 13 -82.85 -26.13 0.39
CA GLY A 13 -82.09 -25.01 -0.17
C GLY A 13 -81.22 -24.31 0.88
N LEU A 14 -81.76 -24.04 2.07
CA LEU A 14 -81.03 -23.43 3.17
C LEU A 14 -79.91 -24.36 3.68
N PHE A 15 -80.18 -25.66 3.79
CA PHE A 15 -79.18 -26.65 4.16
C PHE A 15 -78.06 -26.74 3.13
N LEU A 16 -78.37 -26.72 1.83
CA LEU A 16 -77.37 -26.67 0.75
C LEU A 16 -76.55 -25.39 0.80
N ILE A 17 -77.14 -24.22 1.07
CA ILE A 17 -76.41 -22.96 1.23
C ILE A 17 -75.49 -23.00 2.45
N VAL A 18 -75.97 -23.52 3.59
CA VAL A 18 -75.14 -23.69 4.79
C VAL A 18 -74.04 -24.71 4.55
N LEU A 19 -74.30 -25.80 3.83
CA LEU A 19 -73.31 -26.82 3.49
C LEU A 19 -72.27 -26.27 2.52
N ILE A 20 -72.67 -25.54 1.47
CA ILE A 20 -71.78 -24.88 0.50
C ILE A 20 -70.97 -23.78 1.21
N SER A 21 -71.60 -22.97 2.06
CA SER A 21 -70.93 -21.95 2.87
C SER A 21 -69.96 -22.58 3.87
N PHE A 22 -70.33 -23.70 4.49
CA PHE A 22 -69.46 -24.49 5.34
C PHE A 22 -68.29 -25.05 4.53
N PHE A 23 -68.49 -25.69 3.37
CA PHE A 23 -67.41 -26.19 2.52
C PHE A 23 -66.54 -25.08 1.91
N LEU A 24 -67.09 -23.89 1.62
CA LEU A 24 -66.32 -22.74 1.17
C LEU A 24 -65.49 -22.14 2.31
N LEU A 25 -66.09 -21.88 3.47
CA LEU A 25 -65.39 -21.32 4.64
C LEU A 25 -64.41 -22.33 5.26
N PHE A 26 -64.79 -23.60 5.31
CA PHE A 26 -63.95 -24.72 5.76
C PHE A 26 -62.88 -25.04 4.72
N GLY A 27 -63.20 -25.06 3.43
CA GLY A 27 -62.22 -25.25 2.34
C GLY A 27 -61.21 -24.11 2.27
N LEU A 28 -61.62 -22.87 2.52
CA LEU A 28 -60.72 -21.73 2.72
C LEU A 28 -59.83 -21.95 3.96
N LYS A 29 -60.41 -22.30 5.11
CA LYS A 29 -59.66 -22.65 6.35
C LYS A 29 -58.69 -23.82 6.20
N VAL A 30 -59.04 -24.82 5.40
CA VAL A 30 -58.20 -26.01 5.15
C VAL A 30 -57.06 -25.65 4.19
N ARG A 31 -57.30 -24.81 3.17
CA ARG A 31 -56.22 -24.34 2.29
C ARG A 31 -55.23 -23.41 3.00
N PHE A 32 -55.70 -22.60 3.96
CA PHE A 32 -54.85 -21.81 4.86
C PHE A 32 -53.90 -22.67 5.73
N LEU A 33 -54.12 -24.00 5.81
CA LEU A 33 -53.22 -24.95 6.47
C LEU A 33 -52.26 -25.66 5.48
N ILE A 34 -52.40 -25.42 4.16
CA ILE A 34 -51.82 -26.26 3.09
C ILE A 34 -50.99 -25.46 2.06
N SER A 35 -50.93 -24.12 2.07
CA SER A 35 -50.02 -23.39 1.17
C SER A 35 -49.75 -21.97 1.66
N GLU A 36 -48.57 -21.43 1.36
CA GLU A 36 -48.24 -20.00 1.59
C GLU A 36 -49.28 -19.06 0.97
N GLU A 37 -49.61 -17.98 1.69
CA GLU A 37 -50.70 -17.06 1.32
C GLU A 37 -50.19 -15.75 0.72
N LEU A 38 -48.96 -15.37 1.05
CA LEU A 38 -48.25 -14.25 0.47
C LEU A 38 -46.94 -14.74 -0.15
N ARG A 39 -46.76 -14.47 -1.44
CA ARG A 39 -45.46 -14.56 -2.11
C ARG A 39 -44.98 -13.18 -2.47
N VAL A 40 -43.69 -12.95 -2.27
CA VAL A 40 -43.04 -11.69 -2.60
C VAL A 40 -41.76 -12.01 -3.35
N GLU A 41 -41.65 -11.47 -4.54
CA GLU A 41 -40.49 -11.56 -5.40
C GLU A 41 -39.83 -10.19 -5.50
N LEU A 42 -38.50 -10.17 -5.47
CA LEU A 42 -37.68 -8.98 -5.56
C LEU A 42 -36.68 -9.19 -6.68
N THR A 43 -36.85 -8.45 -7.78
CA THR A 43 -36.06 -8.67 -9.00
C THR A 43 -35.34 -7.38 -9.41
N PRO A 44 -34.01 -7.43 -9.65
CA PRO A 44 -33.11 -8.56 -9.39
C PRO A 44 -32.78 -8.72 -7.89
N SER A 45 -32.26 -9.89 -7.49
CA SER A 45 -31.84 -10.19 -6.11
C SER A 45 -30.60 -9.41 -5.65
N SER A 46 -29.82 -8.87 -6.61
CA SER A 46 -28.70 -7.96 -6.37
C SER A 46 -28.56 -7.00 -7.57
N ILE A 47 -27.89 -5.86 -7.41
CA ILE A 47 -27.71 -4.89 -8.51
C ILE A 47 -26.25 -4.47 -8.55
N HIS A 48 -25.64 -4.53 -9.73
CA HIS A 48 -24.25 -4.13 -9.95
C HIS A 48 -24.19 -3.00 -10.97
N LEU A 49 -23.73 -1.83 -10.53
CA LEU A 49 -23.62 -0.64 -11.35
C LEU A 49 -22.17 -0.18 -11.43
N GLU A 50 -21.79 0.35 -12.58
CA GLU A 50 -20.48 0.94 -12.83
C GLU A 50 -20.61 2.39 -13.25
N THR A 51 -19.65 3.23 -12.83
CA THR A 51 -19.64 4.64 -13.21
C THR A 51 -18.24 5.27 -13.21
N GLN A 52 -18.11 6.31 -14.04
CA GLN A 52 -16.97 7.24 -14.06
C GLN A 52 -17.44 8.63 -13.60
N ARG A 53 -17.97 8.71 -12.37
CA ARG A 53 -18.55 9.92 -11.71
C ARG A 53 -20.00 10.26 -12.00
N ASP A 54 -20.60 9.71 -13.04
CA ASP A 54 -22.01 9.97 -13.34
C ASP A 54 -22.96 9.25 -12.35
N PRO A 55 -24.06 9.88 -11.94
CA PRO A 55 -25.10 9.21 -11.17
C PRO A 55 -25.66 7.99 -11.90
N ARG A 56 -25.96 6.91 -11.18
CA ARG A 56 -26.54 5.68 -11.76
C ARG A 56 -27.90 5.38 -11.17
N GLN A 57 -28.79 4.83 -11.98
CA GLN A 57 -30.10 4.37 -11.51
C GLN A 57 -30.05 2.89 -11.12
N ALA A 58 -30.42 2.59 -9.88
CA ALA A 58 -30.75 1.24 -9.42
C ALA A 58 -32.25 1.03 -9.55
N GLN A 59 -32.66 -0.03 -10.25
CA GLN A 59 -34.07 -0.36 -10.46
C GLN A 59 -34.41 -1.69 -9.79
N VAL A 60 -35.49 -1.71 -9.04
CA VAL A 60 -35.99 -2.86 -8.30
C VAL A 60 -37.45 -3.05 -8.65
N GLU A 61 -37.83 -4.26 -9.04
CA GLU A 61 -39.22 -4.67 -9.24
C GLU A 61 -39.69 -5.51 -8.05
N ILE A 62 -40.84 -5.14 -7.50
CA ILE A 62 -41.52 -5.86 -6.45
C ILE A 62 -42.77 -6.51 -7.05
N THR A 63 -42.82 -7.83 -6.98
CA THR A 63 -43.99 -8.60 -7.40
C THR A 63 -44.60 -9.31 -6.19
N THR A 64 -45.91 -9.14 -5.99
CA THR A 64 -46.64 -9.75 -4.87
C THR A 64 -47.78 -10.62 -5.36
N HIS A 65 -47.86 -11.85 -4.83
CA HIS A 65 -49.00 -12.73 -5.04
C HIS A 65 -49.68 -12.99 -3.69
N THR A 66 -50.83 -12.35 -3.49
CA THR A 66 -51.68 -12.58 -2.32
C THR A 66 -52.80 -13.58 -2.64
N PHE A 67 -53.16 -14.40 -1.66
CA PHE A 67 -54.32 -15.27 -1.75
C PHE A 67 -55.64 -14.49 -1.64
N PHE A 68 -56.60 -14.81 -2.50
CA PHE A 68 -57.96 -14.27 -2.46
C PHE A 68 -58.01 -12.72 -2.41
N GLN A 69 -58.81 -12.10 -1.53
CA GLN A 69 -58.91 -10.64 -1.31
C GLN A 69 -57.98 -10.16 -0.17
N CYS A 70 -56.87 -10.85 0.08
CA CYS A 70 -55.85 -10.38 1.03
C CYS A 70 -55.07 -9.20 0.43
N THR A 71 -54.84 -8.19 1.27
CA THR A 71 -53.92 -7.07 1.01
C THR A 71 -52.68 -7.25 1.86
N ALA A 72 -51.50 -7.07 1.27
CA ALA A 72 -50.23 -7.11 1.98
C ALA A 72 -49.73 -5.70 2.26
N ARG A 73 -49.23 -5.45 3.47
CA ARG A 73 -48.45 -4.26 3.78
C ARG A 73 -46.98 -4.59 3.57
N CYS A 74 -46.31 -3.83 2.73
CA CYS A 74 -44.87 -3.92 2.54
C CYS A 74 -44.21 -2.61 2.95
N GLU A 75 -43.28 -2.69 3.89
CA GLU A 75 -42.40 -1.61 4.28
C GLU A 75 -41.04 -1.85 3.65
N TYR A 76 -40.47 -0.84 3.00
CA TYR A 76 -39.15 -0.93 2.41
C TYR A 76 -38.25 0.24 2.78
N GLU A 77 -36.95 -0.02 2.77
CA GLU A 77 -35.90 0.92 3.13
C GLU A 77 -34.72 0.77 2.17
N LEU A 78 -34.25 1.88 1.60
CA LEU A 78 -32.98 1.96 0.87
C LEU A 78 -31.94 2.59 1.78
N ARG A 79 -30.83 1.89 2.04
CA ARG A 79 -29.73 2.35 2.89
C ARG A 79 -28.42 2.42 2.11
N ASP A 80 -27.64 3.47 2.35
CA ASP A 80 -26.22 3.56 2.02
C ASP A 80 -25.43 2.88 3.14
N LEU A 81 -25.01 1.64 2.90
CA LEU A 81 -24.25 0.84 3.86
C LEU A 81 -22.84 1.43 4.06
N SER A 82 -22.26 2.05 3.03
CA SER A 82 -20.94 2.68 3.12
C SER A 82 -20.90 3.82 4.13
N LYS A 83 -21.95 4.65 4.17
CA LYS A 83 -22.10 5.79 5.11
C LYS A 83 -22.96 5.49 6.32
N ASN A 84 -23.52 4.28 6.41
CA ASN A 84 -24.52 3.88 7.40
C ASN A 84 -25.70 4.88 7.47
N LYS A 85 -26.33 5.15 6.33
CA LYS A 85 -27.38 6.18 6.20
C LYS A 85 -28.60 5.68 5.43
N THR A 86 -29.79 5.82 6.01
CA THR A 86 -31.05 5.62 5.29
C THR A 86 -31.27 6.72 4.25
N LEU A 87 -31.46 6.32 2.99
CA LEU A 87 -31.74 7.22 1.87
C LEU A 87 -33.24 7.39 1.63
N LYS A 88 -34.00 6.29 1.74
CA LYS A 88 -35.46 6.29 1.53
C LYS A 88 -36.10 5.24 2.44
N LYS A 89 -37.28 5.57 2.97
CA LYS A 89 -38.16 4.63 3.66
C LYS A 89 -39.59 4.87 3.23
N SER A 90 -40.36 3.80 3.02
CA SER A 90 -41.76 3.90 2.60
C SER A 90 -42.56 2.69 3.10
N SER A 91 -43.88 2.84 3.09
CA SER A 91 -44.83 1.76 3.30
C SER A 91 -45.85 1.80 2.16
N VAL A 92 -46.07 0.66 1.53
CA VAL A 92 -47.03 0.49 0.43
C VAL A 92 -47.99 -0.64 0.79
N LEU A 93 -49.23 -0.50 0.32
CA LEU A 93 -50.24 -1.55 0.37
C LEU A 93 -50.33 -2.18 -1.00
N PHE A 94 -50.08 -3.48 -1.08
CA PHE A 94 -50.22 -4.25 -2.31
C PHE A 94 -51.49 -5.07 -2.27
N ASP A 95 -52.34 -4.81 -3.26
CA ASP A 95 -53.51 -5.62 -3.54
C ASP A 95 -53.12 -6.81 -4.43
N LYS A 96 -54.11 -7.59 -4.85
CA LYS A 96 -53.91 -8.83 -5.60
C LYS A 96 -53.08 -8.62 -6.89
N HIS A 97 -51.92 -9.30 -6.96
CA HIS A 97 -51.04 -9.35 -8.15
C HIS A 97 -50.53 -7.97 -8.55
N THR A 98 -49.81 -7.31 -7.64
CA THR A 98 -49.21 -6.01 -7.91
C THR A 98 -47.76 -6.18 -8.35
N ASN A 99 -47.40 -5.50 -9.43
CA ASN A 99 -46.02 -5.27 -9.84
C ASN A 99 -45.73 -3.77 -9.69
N GLU A 100 -44.77 -3.43 -8.84
CA GLU A 100 -44.29 -2.06 -8.65
C GLU A 100 -42.81 -1.96 -8.99
N GLN A 101 -42.46 -1.05 -9.89
CA GLN A 101 -41.08 -0.77 -10.24
C GLN A 101 -40.62 0.51 -9.54
N LEU A 102 -39.55 0.39 -8.75
CA LEU A 102 -38.90 1.47 -8.05
C LEU A 102 -37.56 1.80 -8.69
N SER A 103 -37.22 3.08 -8.80
CA SER A 103 -35.94 3.55 -9.34
C SER A 103 -35.29 4.54 -8.39
N PHE A 104 -34.00 4.35 -8.12
CA PHE A 104 -33.22 5.14 -7.18
C PHE A 104 -31.95 5.66 -7.84
N THR A 105 -31.70 6.96 -7.74
CA THR A 105 -30.44 7.55 -8.20
C THR A 105 -29.37 7.43 -7.12
N LEU A 106 -28.25 6.81 -7.46
CA LEU A 106 -27.08 6.63 -6.62
C LEU A 106 -25.93 7.51 -7.11
N GLU A 107 -25.40 8.31 -6.19
CA GLU A 107 -24.36 9.29 -6.46
C GLU A 107 -22.98 8.73 -6.07
N PRO A 108 -22.02 8.62 -7.01
CA PRO A 108 -20.68 8.16 -6.68
C PRO A 108 -19.87 9.26 -5.96
N PRO A 109 -18.79 8.89 -5.25
CA PRO A 109 -17.82 9.83 -4.74
C PRO A 109 -17.15 10.63 -5.87
N GLN A 110 -16.81 11.88 -5.56
CA GLN A 110 -16.17 12.81 -6.52
C GLN A 110 -14.69 12.49 -6.75
N ARG A 111 -14.07 11.67 -5.90
CA ARG A 111 -12.64 11.35 -5.94
C ARG A 111 -12.39 9.87 -5.63
N GLY A 112 -11.27 9.37 -6.12
CA GLY A 112 -10.83 7.99 -5.89
C GLY A 112 -11.57 6.97 -6.76
N GLU A 113 -11.29 5.71 -6.50
CA GLU A 113 -12.00 4.58 -7.09
C GLU A 113 -12.31 3.56 -6.01
N GLY A 114 -13.29 2.69 -6.25
CA GLY A 114 -13.80 1.83 -5.20
C GLY A 114 -15.23 1.35 -5.42
N ILE A 115 -15.80 0.77 -4.36
CA ILE A 115 -17.17 0.26 -4.36
C ILE A 115 -17.91 0.82 -3.15
N ASN A 116 -19.05 1.47 -3.42
CA ASN A 116 -20.05 1.77 -2.41
C ASN A 116 -21.12 0.68 -2.41
N TYR A 117 -21.63 0.39 -1.22
CA TYR A 117 -22.63 -0.64 -0.99
C TYR A 117 -23.91 -0.01 -0.46
N TYR A 118 -25.03 -0.51 -0.96
CA TYR A 118 -26.36 -0.12 -0.54
C TYR A 118 -27.19 -1.38 -0.33
N SER A 119 -28.19 -1.30 0.54
CA SER A 119 -29.19 -2.35 0.70
C SER A 119 -30.57 -1.80 0.37
N PHE A 120 -31.34 -2.57 -0.39
CA PHE A 120 -32.79 -2.41 -0.48
C PHE A 120 -33.43 -3.51 0.36
N ASP A 121 -33.99 -3.14 1.50
CA ASP A 121 -34.60 -4.06 2.46
C ASP A 121 -36.11 -3.90 2.43
N MET A 122 -36.82 -5.02 2.45
CA MET A 122 -38.27 -5.05 2.40
C MET A 122 -38.83 -6.08 3.36
N GLN A 123 -39.89 -5.68 4.07
CA GLN A 123 -40.68 -6.53 4.95
C GLN A 123 -42.14 -6.47 4.53
N CYS A 124 -42.73 -7.62 4.24
CA CYS A 124 -44.12 -7.74 3.81
C CYS A 124 -44.92 -8.64 4.73
N GLN A 125 -46.17 -8.27 5.02
CA GLN A 125 -47.09 -9.08 5.82
C GLN A 125 -48.54 -8.86 5.39
N ASN A 126 -49.33 -9.94 5.35
CA ASN A 126 -50.77 -9.85 5.11
C ASN A 126 -51.47 -9.07 6.23
N ILE A 127 -52.40 -8.20 5.84
CA ILE A 127 -53.30 -7.51 6.77
C ILE A 127 -54.49 -8.41 7.07
N ARG A 128 -54.65 -8.78 8.34
CA ARG A 128 -55.79 -9.57 8.80
C ARG A 128 -57.11 -8.86 8.52
N SER A 129 -58.05 -9.55 7.88
CA SER A 129 -59.40 -9.06 7.58
C SER A 129 -60.42 -10.18 7.71
N SER A 130 -61.72 -9.90 7.52
CA SER A 130 -62.76 -10.93 7.55
C SER A 130 -62.61 -11.98 6.44
N LEU A 131 -61.91 -11.65 5.35
CA LEU A 131 -61.65 -12.52 4.20
C LEU A 131 -60.18 -12.99 4.14
N CYS A 132 -59.30 -12.40 4.95
CA CYS A 132 -57.90 -12.77 5.14
C CYS A 132 -57.68 -13.17 6.61
N LEU A 133 -57.91 -14.45 6.92
CA LEU A 133 -58.13 -14.93 8.29
C LEU A 133 -56.83 -15.12 9.11
N THR A 134 -55.69 -14.89 8.49
CA THR A 134 -54.36 -15.33 8.91
C THR A 134 -53.40 -14.15 9.03
N GLN A 135 -52.52 -14.22 10.03
CA GLN A 135 -51.36 -13.35 10.17
C GLN A 135 -50.13 -14.23 9.99
N GLU A 136 -49.69 -14.39 8.75
CA GLU A 136 -48.43 -15.09 8.47
C GLU A 136 -47.24 -14.33 9.08
N LYS A 137 -46.12 -15.05 9.29
CA LYS A 137 -44.85 -14.44 9.68
C LYS A 137 -44.42 -13.44 8.58
N PRO A 138 -43.81 -12.30 8.93
CA PRO A 138 -43.33 -11.36 7.94
C PRO A 138 -42.33 -12.00 6.95
N ILE A 139 -42.47 -11.68 5.67
CA ILE A 139 -41.54 -12.06 4.61
C ILE A 139 -40.50 -10.97 4.48
N LEU A 140 -39.23 -11.33 4.56
CA LEU A 140 -38.10 -10.42 4.51
C LEU A 140 -37.28 -10.67 3.25
N LYS A 141 -37.13 -9.63 2.43
CA LYS A 141 -36.30 -9.63 1.21
C LYS A 141 -35.27 -8.52 1.31
N THR A 142 -34.06 -8.81 0.83
CA THR A 142 -32.97 -7.85 0.73
C THR A 142 -32.38 -7.99 -0.66
N ALA A 143 -32.11 -6.87 -1.33
CA ALA A 143 -31.25 -6.81 -2.50
C ALA A 143 -30.01 -5.96 -2.20
N LEU A 144 -28.84 -6.56 -2.34
CA LEU A 144 -27.57 -5.84 -2.24
C LEU A 144 -27.31 -5.09 -3.55
N ILE A 145 -26.97 -3.81 -3.43
CA ILE A 145 -26.67 -2.94 -4.57
C ILE A 145 -25.23 -2.45 -4.42
N THR A 146 -24.42 -2.64 -5.46
CA THR A 146 -23.02 -2.17 -5.49
C THR A 146 -22.85 -1.12 -6.58
N LEU A 147 -22.27 0.03 -6.22
CA LEU A 147 -21.85 1.06 -7.17
C LEU A 147 -20.32 1.07 -7.23
N ASN A 148 -19.78 0.42 -8.27
CA ASN A 148 -18.36 0.48 -8.60
C ASN A 148 -18.07 1.81 -9.31
N TYR A 149 -17.19 2.62 -8.75
CA TYR A 149 -16.82 3.92 -9.30
C TYR A 149 -15.32 3.94 -9.58
N THR A 150 -14.94 4.47 -10.74
CA THR A 150 -13.55 4.64 -11.14
C THR A 150 -13.30 6.05 -11.66
N TYR A 151 -12.04 6.35 -11.94
CA TYR A 151 -11.61 7.62 -12.50
C TYR A 151 -12.27 7.94 -13.84
N THR A 152 -12.42 9.22 -14.16
CA THR A 152 -12.73 9.65 -15.52
C THR A 152 -11.51 9.44 -16.44
N GLN A 153 -11.70 9.58 -17.75
CA GLN A 153 -10.59 9.52 -18.69
C GLN A 153 -9.55 10.62 -18.43
N ASP A 154 -9.99 11.84 -18.14
CA ASP A 154 -9.10 12.97 -17.85
C ASP A 154 -8.33 12.78 -16.55
N GLU A 155 -9.00 12.28 -15.50
CA GLU A 155 -8.35 11.94 -14.23
C GLU A 155 -7.28 10.86 -14.41
N ARG A 156 -7.54 9.81 -15.22
CA ARG A 156 -6.55 8.76 -15.52
C ARG A 156 -5.33 9.31 -16.24
N ILE A 157 -5.55 10.16 -17.25
CA ILE A 157 -4.46 10.80 -18.01
C ILE A 157 -3.64 11.69 -17.06
N ALA A 158 -4.29 12.53 -16.26
CA ALA A 158 -3.65 13.41 -15.29
C ALA A 158 -2.85 12.61 -14.24
N LYS A 159 -3.44 11.55 -13.69
CA LYS A 159 -2.77 10.66 -12.72
C LYS A 159 -1.49 10.08 -13.31
N THR A 160 -1.58 9.48 -14.49
CA THR A 160 -0.44 8.85 -15.19
C THR A 160 0.67 9.86 -15.48
N PHE A 161 0.29 11.07 -15.94
CA PHE A 161 1.24 12.16 -16.18
C PHE A 161 1.95 12.60 -14.89
N LEU A 162 1.22 12.76 -13.79
CA LEU A 162 1.79 13.19 -12.51
C LEU A 162 2.69 12.12 -11.87
N GLU A 163 2.32 10.84 -11.96
CA GLU A 163 3.13 9.71 -11.50
C GLU A 163 4.50 9.66 -12.21
N ASP A 164 4.55 10.08 -13.48
CA ASP A 164 5.79 10.17 -14.24
C ASP A 164 6.60 11.43 -13.88
N VAL A 165 5.96 12.60 -13.80
CA VAL A 165 6.67 13.89 -13.72
C VAL A 165 7.05 14.30 -12.30
N LEU A 166 6.15 14.16 -11.31
CA LEU A 166 6.38 14.67 -9.96
C LEU A 166 7.62 14.07 -9.28
N PRO A 167 7.91 12.76 -9.37
CA PRO A 167 9.11 12.20 -8.74
C PRO A 167 10.41 12.82 -9.28
N ARG A 168 10.49 13.06 -10.59
CA ARG A 168 11.66 13.70 -11.22
C ARG A 168 11.84 15.14 -10.75
N LEU A 169 10.76 15.91 -10.72
CA LEU A 169 10.80 17.31 -10.26
C LEU A 169 11.19 17.38 -8.78
N ALA A 170 10.63 16.51 -7.95
CA ALA A 170 10.95 16.41 -6.53
C ALA A 170 12.43 16.04 -6.30
N GLN A 171 12.98 15.13 -7.11
CA GLN A 171 14.39 14.77 -7.04
C GLN A 171 15.30 15.95 -7.42
N ASN A 172 15.06 16.58 -8.58
CA ASN A 172 15.88 17.69 -9.06
C ASN A 172 15.89 18.85 -8.05
N ILE A 173 14.72 19.19 -7.50
CA ILE A 173 14.65 20.30 -6.55
C ILE A 173 15.32 19.97 -5.21
N SER A 174 15.21 18.73 -4.75
CA SER A 174 15.90 18.27 -3.53
C SER A 174 17.42 18.27 -3.69
N GLN A 175 17.91 17.86 -4.86
CA GLN A 175 19.34 17.90 -5.20
C GLN A 175 19.86 19.34 -5.31
N ALA A 176 19.14 20.20 -6.02
CA ALA A 176 19.48 21.62 -6.13
C ALA A 176 19.57 22.28 -4.76
N ASP A 177 18.60 22.01 -3.89
CA ASP A 177 18.57 22.54 -2.52
C ASP A 177 19.80 22.13 -1.71
N ALA A 178 20.20 20.86 -1.80
CA ALA A 178 21.39 20.34 -1.14
C ALA A 178 22.68 20.98 -1.66
N ARG A 179 22.81 21.15 -2.98
CA ARG A 179 23.97 21.81 -3.60
C ARG A 179 24.08 23.25 -3.12
N LEU A 180 22.97 24.00 -3.09
CA LEU A 180 22.96 25.37 -2.60
C LEU A 180 23.31 25.47 -1.11
N ASN A 181 22.80 24.56 -0.27
CA ASN A 181 23.19 24.50 1.14
C ASN A 181 24.69 24.21 1.31
N ALA A 182 25.24 23.29 0.51
CA ALA A 182 26.67 23.00 0.50
C ALA A 182 27.49 24.23 0.08
N SER A 183 27.09 24.93 -0.98
CA SER A 183 27.72 26.18 -1.43
C SER A 183 27.72 27.24 -0.33
N ILE A 184 26.57 27.46 0.35
CA ILE A 184 26.49 28.41 1.48
C ILE A 184 27.47 28.03 2.59
N ASN A 185 27.54 26.75 2.96
CA ASN A 185 28.41 26.26 4.02
C ASN A 185 29.90 26.40 3.66
N LEU A 186 30.26 26.18 2.39
CA LEU A 186 31.62 26.38 1.89
C LEU A 186 31.99 27.86 1.90
N LEU A 187 31.19 28.72 1.27
CA LEU A 187 31.49 30.15 1.12
C LEU A 187 31.54 30.88 2.47
N LYS A 188 30.77 30.45 3.48
CA LYS A 188 30.85 31.00 4.84
C LYS A 188 32.24 30.87 5.47
N LYS A 189 33.04 29.87 5.09
CA LYS A 189 34.41 29.69 5.61
C LYS A 189 35.37 30.79 5.14
N VAL A 190 35.06 31.45 4.02
CA VAL A 190 35.89 32.49 3.38
C VAL A 190 35.13 33.79 3.18
N ALA A 191 34.16 34.09 4.05
CA ALA A 191 33.21 35.21 3.90
C ALA A 191 33.85 36.63 3.83
N HIS A 192 35.14 36.75 4.16
CA HIS A 192 35.88 38.00 4.06
C HIS A 192 36.23 38.37 2.60
N LEU A 193 36.40 37.36 1.73
CA LEU A 193 36.76 37.52 0.32
C LEU A 193 35.60 38.06 -0.50
N GLU A 194 35.86 39.00 -1.40
CA GLU A 194 34.87 39.64 -2.26
C GLU A 194 34.25 38.66 -3.27
N GLU A 195 35.06 37.75 -3.81
CA GLU A 195 34.61 36.66 -4.70
C GLU A 195 33.56 35.78 -3.99
N SER A 196 33.77 35.52 -2.69
CA SER A 196 32.84 34.73 -1.88
C SER A 196 31.51 35.45 -1.66
N LYS A 197 31.53 36.78 -1.44
CA LYS A 197 30.33 37.60 -1.20
C LYS A 197 29.46 37.64 -2.45
N GLN A 198 30.07 37.85 -3.62
CA GLN A 198 29.37 37.87 -4.91
C GLN A 198 28.72 36.51 -5.20
N LEU A 199 29.44 35.41 -4.99
CA LEU A 199 28.89 34.06 -5.15
C LEU A 199 27.79 33.78 -4.13
N LEU A 200 27.96 34.18 -2.87
CA LEU A 200 26.97 33.96 -1.82
C LEU A 200 25.65 34.67 -2.14
N GLN A 201 25.68 35.88 -2.69
CA GLN A 201 24.49 36.60 -3.14
C GLN A 201 23.75 35.85 -4.26
N GLN A 202 24.47 35.32 -5.24
CA GLN A 202 23.89 34.51 -6.32
C GLN A 202 23.26 33.22 -5.79
N VAL A 203 23.97 32.51 -4.90
CA VAL A 203 23.50 31.29 -4.25
C VAL A 203 22.24 31.57 -3.43
N GLN A 204 22.21 32.65 -2.64
CA GLN A 204 21.04 33.02 -1.84
C GLN A 204 19.83 33.38 -2.72
N THR A 205 20.05 34.09 -3.82
CA THR A 205 18.98 34.43 -4.78
C THR A 205 18.38 33.16 -5.40
N LEU A 206 19.23 32.25 -5.88
CA LEU A 206 18.78 30.99 -6.44
C LEU A 206 18.12 30.09 -5.39
N LYS A 207 18.58 30.14 -4.13
CA LYS A 207 17.99 29.43 -3.00
C LYS A 207 16.54 29.87 -2.76
N LEU A 208 16.25 31.17 -2.78
CA LEU A 208 14.88 31.66 -2.64
C LEU A 208 13.96 31.16 -3.76
N GLN A 209 14.45 31.17 -5.01
CA GLN A 209 13.72 30.61 -6.16
C GLN A 209 13.47 29.11 -6.00
N THR A 210 14.49 28.37 -5.55
CA THR A 210 14.40 26.92 -5.26
C THR A 210 13.36 26.64 -4.19
N SER A 211 13.33 27.41 -3.10
CA SER A 211 12.34 27.25 -2.04
C SER A 211 10.90 27.51 -2.52
N ALA A 212 10.68 28.51 -3.38
CA ALA A 212 9.37 28.79 -3.95
C ALA A 212 8.88 27.65 -4.87
N LEU A 213 9.75 27.17 -5.77
CA LEU A 213 9.45 26.02 -6.62
C LEU A 213 9.21 24.75 -5.78
N ARG A 214 9.96 24.57 -4.69
CA ARG A 214 9.81 23.42 -3.79
C ARG A 214 8.42 23.40 -3.16
N ALA A 215 7.99 24.53 -2.61
CA ALA A 215 6.66 24.66 -2.02
C ALA A 215 5.54 24.39 -3.05
N HIS A 216 5.73 24.82 -4.30
CA HIS A 216 4.78 24.52 -5.38
C HIS A 216 4.72 23.02 -5.69
N VAL A 217 5.87 22.35 -5.87
CA VAL A 217 5.92 20.89 -6.09
C VAL A 217 5.31 20.12 -4.92
N GLU A 218 5.58 20.53 -3.67
CA GLU A 218 4.97 19.94 -2.48
C GLU A 218 3.44 20.10 -2.49
N SER A 219 2.92 21.27 -2.89
CA SER A 219 1.47 21.49 -3.06
C SER A 219 0.85 20.60 -4.14
N LEU A 220 1.56 20.35 -5.24
CA LEU A 220 1.12 19.45 -6.30
C LEU A 220 1.09 17.99 -5.82
N ILE A 221 2.11 17.56 -5.07
CA ILE A 221 2.15 16.22 -4.45
C ILE A 221 1.01 16.06 -3.45
N GLU A 222 0.72 17.07 -2.63
CA GLU A 222 -0.41 17.03 -1.69
C GLU A 222 -1.76 16.94 -2.41
N SER A 223 -1.90 17.64 -3.54
CA SER A 223 -3.10 17.58 -4.38
C SER A 223 -3.26 16.21 -5.02
N TYR A 224 -2.17 15.62 -5.50
CA TYR A 224 -2.14 14.23 -5.95
C TYR A 224 -2.56 13.27 -4.82
N ASN A 225 -1.94 13.40 -3.64
CA ASN A 225 -2.19 12.53 -2.48
C ASN A 225 -3.62 12.66 -1.94
N THR A 226 -4.30 13.77 -2.21
CA THR A 226 -5.73 14.00 -1.90
C THR A 226 -6.66 13.72 -3.09
N LEU A 227 -6.15 12.99 -4.10
CA LEU A 227 -6.87 12.48 -5.27
C LEU A 227 -7.37 13.58 -6.23
N ASP A 228 -6.82 14.79 -6.17
CA ASP A 228 -7.09 15.88 -7.11
C ASP A 228 -6.07 15.91 -8.26
N PHE A 229 -6.03 14.82 -9.03
CA PHE A 229 -5.06 14.65 -10.11
C PHE A 229 -5.23 15.72 -11.21
N PHE A 230 -6.47 15.97 -11.61
CA PHE A 230 -6.76 16.93 -12.66
C PHE A 230 -6.39 18.35 -12.24
N GLY A 231 -6.76 18.77 -11.03
CA GLY A 231 -6.40 20.08 -10.49
C GLY A 231 -4.90 20.26 -10.27
N ALA A 232 -4.17 19.20 -9.92
CA ALA A 232 -2.71 19.21 -9.85
C ALA A 232 -2.07 19.35 -11.25
N ALA A 233 -2.52 18.55 -12.23
CA ALA A 233 -2.01 18.60 -13.60
C ALA A 233 -2.22 19.97 -14.25
N GLN A 234 -3.36 20.63 -14.02
CA GLN A 234 -3.64 21.97 -14.52
C GLN A 234 -2.72 23.06 -13.94
N ARG A 235 -2.28 22.89 -12.69
CA ARG A 235 -1.39 23.85 -12.01
C ARG A 235 0.10 23.63 -12.31
N LEU A 236 0.46 22.49 -12.91
CA LEU A 236 1.83 22.21 -13.33
C LEU A 236 2.07 22.76 -14.74
N SER A 237 2.72 23.91 -14.84
CA SER A 237 3.02 24.51 -16.14
C SER A 237 4.30 23.92 -16.76
N VAL A 238 4.43 24.06 -18.09
CA VAL A 238 5.69 23.76 -18.78
C VAL A 238 6.83 24.67 -18.30
N GLN A 239 6.50 25.88 -17.86
CA GLN A 239 7.49 26.82 -17.34
C GLN A 239 8.06 26.35 -16.00
N ASP A 240 7.23 25.84 -15.09
CA ASP A 240 7.68 25.28 -13.81
C ASP A 240 8.71 24.16 -14.02
N GLN A 241 8.45 23.27 -14.97
CA GLN A 241 9.38 22.18 -15.32
C GLN A 241 10.73 22.71 -15.82
N LYS A 242 10.71 23.75 -16.69
CA LYS A 242 11.93 24.39 -17.20
C LYS A 242 12.69 25.13 -16.10
N ASP A 243 11.98 25.81 -15.21
CA ASP A 243 12.57 26.55 -14.10
C ASP A 243 13.26 25.60 -13.11
N ILE A 244 12.66 24.44 -12.82
CA ILE A 244 13.27 23.41 -11.97
C ILE A 244 14.55 22.84 -12.61
N ILE A 245 14.54 22.53 -13.90
CA ILE A 245 15.75 22.08 -14.62
C ILE A 245 16.83 23.17 -14.59
N THR A 246 16.44 24.43 -14.80
CA THR A 246 17.37 25.57 -14.79
C THR A 246 18.00 25.78 -13.41
N VAL A 247 17.20 25.68 -12.35
CA VAL A 247 17.66 25.77 -10.96
C VAL A 247 18.63 24.64 -10.63
N ASP A 248 18.30 23.41 -11.03
CA ASP A 248 19.17 22.24 -10.85
C ASP A 248 20.55 22.44 -11.50
N GLN A 249 20.58 22.84 -12.77
CA GLN A 249 21.82 23.13 -13.50
C GLN A 249 22.62 24.29 -12.89
N LYS A 250 21.96 25.41 -12.57
CA LYS A 250 22.64 26.57 -11.97
C LYS A 250 23.19 26.26 -10.58
N SER A 251 22.49 25.43 -9.79
CA SER A 251 22.97 25.03 -8.47
C SER A 251 24.27 24.23 -8.53
N GLU A 252 24.42 23.38 -9.55
CA GLU A 252 25.65 22.63 -9.81
C GLU A 252 26.80 23.54 -10.21
N ILE A 253 26.55 24.48 -11.13
CA ILE A 253 27.55 25.48 -11.54
C ILE A 253 28.04 26.30 -10.34
N LEU A 254 27.11 26.82 -9.53
CA LEU A 254 27.45 27.62 -8.36
C LEU A 254 28.20 26.81 -7.30
N LEU A 255 27.86 25.52 -7.12
CA LEU A 255 28.62 24.63 -6.24
C LEU A 255 30.05 24.44 -6.74
N ASN A 256 30.24 24.15 -8.03
CA ASN A 256 31.57 23.99 -8.62
C ASN A 256 32.41 25.28 -8.50
N GLN A 257 31.80 26.45 -8.70
CA GLN A 257 32.47 27.74 -8.48
C GLN A 257 32.83 27.97 -7.01
N SER A 258 31.95 27.58 -6.08
CA SER A 258 32.20 27.67 -4.63
C SER A 258 33.35 26.77 -4.21
N ILE A 259 33.39 25.53 -4.74
CA ILE A 259 34.48 24.58 -4.51
C ILE A 259 35.80 25.09 -5.10
N LYS A 260 35.76 25.68 -6.30
CA LYS A 260 36.96 26.28 -6.90
C LYS A 260 37.51 27.40 -6.02
N THR A 261 36.65 28.31 -5.58
CA THR A 261 37.04 29.46 -4.74
C THR A 261 37.65 29.01 -3.42
N ILE A 262 37.04 28.02 -2.74
CA ILE A 262 37.58 27.51 -1.46
C ILE A 262 38.90 26.75 -1.65
N ASN A 263 39.05 25.99 -2.74
CA ASN A 263 40.29 25.28 -3.03
C ASN A 263 41.41 26.26 -3.37
N GLU A 264 41.14 27.31 -4.14
CA GLU A 264 42.13 28.36 -4.44
C GLU A 264 42.61 29.03 -3.15
N PHE A 265 41.69 29.41 -2.25
CA PHE A 265 42.06 29.98 -0.96
C PHE A 265 42.84 29.00 -0.06
N ASN A 266 42.37 27.76 0.08
CA ASN A 266 43.05 26.74 0.88
C ASN A 266 44.45 26.45 0.35
N ASN A 267 44.63 26.41 -0.97
CA ASN A 267 45.94 26.24 -1.60
C ASN A 267 46.87 27.42 -1.27
N LEU A 268 46.38 28.67 -1.33
CA LEU A 268 47.19 29.82 -0.92
C LEU A 268 47.58 29.76 0.56
N GLN A 269 46.66 29.33 1.43
CA GLN A 269 46.95 29.11 2.85
C GLN A 269 47.98 28.00 3.07
N GLU A 270 47.86 26.88 2.35
CA GLU A 270 48.79 25.75 2.43
C GLU A 270 50.18 26.15 1.96
N VAL A 271 50.28 26.79 0.80
CA VAL A 271 51.52 27.33 0.24
C VAL A 271 52.20 28.26 1.23
N LEU A 272 51.44 29.15 1.89
CA LEU A 272 52.00 30.03 2.91
C LEU A 272 52.40 29.27 4.19
N SER A 273 51.59 28.31 4.64
CA SER A 273 51.86 27.54 5.86
C SER A 273 53.10 26.63 5.75
N THR A 274 53.38 26.19 4.53
CA THR A 274 54.50 25.31 4.19
C THR A 274 55.69 26.07 3.60
N PHE A 275 55.58 27.40 3.48
CA PHE A 275 56.66 28.24 2.99
C PHE A 275 57.91 28.07 3.87
N PRO A 276 59.08 27.73 3.30
CA PRO A 276 60.24 27.30 4.05
C PRO A 276 61.04 28.50 4.61
N LEU A 277 60.41 29.38 5.40
CA LEU A 277 61.02 30.63 5.87
C LEU A 277 62.32 30.40 6.64
N GLU A 278 62.34 29.46 7.58
CA GLU A 278 63.55 29.18 8.37
C GLU A 278 64.67 28.61 7.50
N LYS A 279 64.34 27.78 6.52
CA LYS A 279 65.31 27.25 5.55
C LYS A 279 65.89 28.36 4.67
N LEU A 280 65.06 29.32 4.27
CA LEU A 280 65.50 30.51 3.54
C LEU A 280 66.40 31.41 4.40
N LYS A 281 66.11 31.56 5.70
CA LYS A 281 66.99 32.27 6.64
C LYS A 281 68.33 31.57 6.79
N GLU A 282 68.34 30.24 6.89
CA GLU A 282 69.58 29.44 6.92
C GLU A 282 70.41 29.66 5.65
N ILE A 283 69.79 29.59 4.47
CA ILE A 283 70.45 29.85 3.18
C ILE A 283 70.98 31.29 3.12
N ALA A 284 70.21 32.28 3.58
CA ALA A 284 70.63 33.68 3.58
C ALA A 284 71.79 33.95 4.56
N VAL A 285 71.79 33.31 5.73
CA VAL A 285 72.90 33.37 6.71
C VAL A 285 74.14 32.71 6.14
N PHE A 286 73.99 31.53 5.52
CA PHE A 286 75.06 30.86 4.78
C PHE A 286 75.67 31.82 3.75
N TYR A 287 74.84 32.45 2.92
CA TYR A 287 75.29 33.34 1.87
C TYR A 287 75.95 34.60 2.43
N ASN A 288 75.35 35.28 3.41
CA ASN A 288 75.90 36.49 4.03
C ASN A 288 77.27 36.25 4.68
N LYS A 289 77.42 35.11 5.35
CA LYS A 289 78.64 34.76 6.07
C LYS A 289 79.80 34.41 5.13
N HIS A 290 79.50 33.93 3.92
CA HIS A 290 80.52 33.37 3.03
C HIS A 290 80.72 34.19 1.73
N ALA A 291 79.77 35.04 1.33
CA ALA A 291 79.82 35.83 0.09
C ALA A 291 80.19 37.31 0.30
N PHE A 292 80.45 37.77 1.54
CA PHE A 292 80.81 39.15 1.90
C PHE A 292 79.88 40.26 1.33
N ASN A 293 78.62 39.95 0.99
CA ASN A 293 77.70 40.93 0.40
C ASN A 293 76.57 41.32 1.38
N LYS A 294 76.64 42.55 1.91
CA LYS A 294 75.63 43.13 2.85
C LYS A 294 74.23 43.30 2.25
N GLU A 295 74.06 43.18 0.93
CA GLU A 295 72.75 43.28 0.28
C GLU A 295 71.81 42.11 0.66
N TYR A 296 72.34 40.94 1.03
CA TYR A 296 71.51 39.77 1.32
C TYR A 296 70.90 39.75 2.72
N GLU A 297 71.48 40.44 3.71
CA GLU A 297 70.79 40.73 4.99
C GLU A 297 69.52 41.54 4.74
N GLN A 298 69.56 42.48 3.80
CA GLN A 298 68.40 43.31 3.45
C GLN A 298 67.32 42.48 2.73
N VAL A 299 67.70 41.59 1.80
CA VAL A 299 66.76 40.68 1.12
C VAL A 299 66.16 39.66 2.11
N SER A 300 66.95 39.11 3.04
CA SER A 300 66.43 38.21 4.06
C SER A 300 65.46 38.89 5.04
N SER A 301 65.74 40.14 5.43
CA SER A 301 64.81 40.93 6.24
C SER A 301 63.53 41.20 5.46
N LEU A 302 63.64 41.57 4.19
CA LEU A 302 62.50 41.84 3.31
C LEU A 302 61.60 40.61 3.15
N ILE A 303 62.16 39.42 2.92
CA ILE A 303 61.40 38.16 2.83
C ILE A 303 60.68 37.86 4.15
N ASN A 304 61.35 38.05 5.29
CA ASN A 304 60.74 37.85 6.60
C ASN A 304 59.58 38.84 6.84
N ASP A 305 59.77 40.12 6.50
CA ASP A 305 58.74 41.15 6.65
C ASP A 305 57.56 40.91 5.72
N GLN A 306 57.81 40.56 4.44
CA GLN A 306 56.77 40.17 3.47
C GLN A 306 56.00 38.95 3.95
N PHE A 307 56.69 37.89 4.40
CA PHE A 307 56.05 36.69 4.93
C PHE A 307 55.19 36.97 6.17
N MET A 308 55.71 37.77 7.12
CA MET A 308 54.98 38.11 8.35
C MET A 308 53.76 39.02 8.08
N SER A 309 53.88 39.97 7.15
CA SER A 309 52.75 40.77 6.66
C SER A 309 51.69 39.88 6.02
N LEU A 310 52.09 39.03 5.08
CA LEU A 310 51.20 38.13 4.37
C LEU A 310 50.49 37.13 5.31
N LYS A 311 51.20 36.62 6.33
CA LYS A 311 50.61 35.76 7.37
C LYS A 311 49.55 36.48 8.21
N GLN A 312 49.68 37.80 8.39
CA GLN A 312 48.69 38.62 9.07
C GLN A 312 47.51 38.98 8.14
N ASP A 313 47.79 39.16 6.85
CA ASP A 313 46.84 39.61 5.83
C ASP A 313 45.99 38.48 5.24
N ILE A 314 46.48 37.24 5.20
CA ILE A 314 45.79 36.11 4.53
C ILE A 314 44.37 35.84 5.06
N ASN A 315 44.10 36.17 6.31
CA ASN A 315 42.76 36.02 6.93
C ASN A 315 41.95 37.32 6.96
N LYS A 316 42.49 38.41 6.41
CA LYS A 316 41.91 39.76 6.39
C LYS A 316 41.75 40.34 4.99
N SER A 317 42.46 39.78 4.01
CA SER A 317 42.49 40.27 2.63
C SER A 317 41.10 40.23 2.01
N SER A 318 40.83 41.19 1.14
CA SER A 318 39.56 41.30 0.43
C SER A 318 39.47 40.41 -0.81
N SER A 319 40.59 39.91 -1.36
CA SER A 319 40.59 39.20 -2.65
C SER A 319 41.63 38.09 -2.73
N ILE A 320 41.27 37.00 -3.43
CA ILE A 320 42.20 35.91 -3.77
C ILE A 320 43.32 36.40 -4.69
N GLU A 321 43.02 37.31 -5.61
CA GLU A 321 44.01 37.82 -6.56
C GLU A 321 45.05 38.71 -5.85
N GLU A 322 44.62 39.52 -4.89
CA GLU A 322 45.54 40.29 -4.02
C GLU A 322 46.49 39.36 -3.28
N LEU A 323 45.98 38.28 -2.68
CA LEU A 323 46.79 37.28 -1.99
C LEU A 323 47.74 36.56 -2.94
N ARG A 324 47.28 36.22 -4.16
CA ARG A 324 48.10 35.58 -5.18
C ARG A 324 49.26 36.47 -5.60
N VAL A 325 49.03 37.77 -5.82
CA VAL A 325 50.10 38.73 -6.15
C VAL A 325 51.11 38.82 -5.01
N GLN A 326 50.65 38.98 -3.77
CA GLN A 326 51.54 39.06 -2.61
C GLN A 326 52.36 37.77 -2.41
N ILE A 327 51.75 36.60 -2.60
CA ILE A 327 52.44 35.30 -2.57
C ILE A 327 53.48 35.22 -3.69
N ASN A 328 53.13 35.60 -4.92
CA ASN A 328 54.06 35.59 -6.04
C ASN A 328 55.23 36.56 -5.84
N ASP A 329 55.01 37.73 -5.26
CA ASP A 329 56.07 38.68 -4.92
C ASP A 329 57.02 38.09 -3.87
N LEU A 330 56.48 37.42 -2.84
CA LEU A 330 57.27 36.69 -1.85
C LEU A 330 58.10 35.58 -2.52
N PHE A 331 57.50 34.78 -3.40
CA PHE A 331 58.21 33.73 -4.14
C PHE A 331 59.28 34.30 -5.06
N THR A 332 58.99 35.38 -5.78
CA THR A 332 59.94 36.04 -6.69
C THR A 332 61.16 36.54 -5.90
N THR A 333 60.92 37.21 -4.77
CA THR A 333 61.97 37.71 -3.87
C THR A 333 62.79 36.55 -3.29
N SER A 334 62.14 35.42 -2.95
CA SER A 334 62.85 34.23 -2.44
C SER A 334 63.62 33.46 -3.53
N SER A 335 63.15 33.47 -4.77
CA SER A 335 63.73 32.72 -5.89
C SER A 335 65.12 33.23 -6.25
N GLU A 336 65.37 34.53 -6.09
CA GLU A 336 66.70 35.10 -6.30
C GLU A 336 67.75 34.49 -5.35
N ILE A 337 67.39 34.29 -4.07
CA ILE A 337 68.26 33.62 -3.09
C ILE A 337 68.43 32.14 -3.44
N ILE A 338 67.35 31.45 -3.79
CA ILE A 338 67.38 30.01 -4.10
C ILE A 338 68.20 29.74 -5.36
N ILE A 339 68.02 30.51 -6.44
CA ILE A 339 68.77 30.33 -7.70
C ILE A 339 70.26 30.51 -7.46
N ASN A 340 70.66 31.55 -6.72
CA ASN A 340 72.07 31.79 -6.42
C ASN A 340 72.66 30.70 -5.50
N TYR A 341 71.87 30.18 -4.57
CA TYR A 341 72.26 29.03 -3.75
C TYR A 341 72.40 27.75 -4.58
N GLU A 342 71.41 27.42 -5.42
CA GLU A 342 71.44 26.22 -6.29
C GLU A 342 72.57 26.29 -7.32
N LEU A 343 72.91 27.49 -7.82
CA LEU A 343 74.09 27.67 -8.67
C LEU A 343 75.38 27.30 -7.92
N ILE A 344 75.56 27.81 -6.71
CA ILE A 344 76.73 27.49 -5.86
C ILE A 344 76.76 26.00 -5.53
N LYS A 345 75.61 25.43 -5.18
CA LYS A 345 75.47 24.00 -4.87
C LYS A 345 75.75 23.13 -6.10
N THR A 346 75.26 23.50 -7.27
CA THR A 346 75.48 22.74 -8.52
C THR A 346 76.94 22.80 -8.93
N GLU A 347 77.57 23.98 -8.90
CA GLU A 347 79.01 24.11 -9.14
C GLU A 347 79.81 23.26 -8.13
N ALA A 348 79.35 23.19 -6.87
CA ALA A 348 79.93 22.30 -5.89
C ALA A 348 79.72 20.82 -6.22
N GLU A 349 78.52 20.41 -6.57
CA GLU A 349 78.21 19.02 -6.91
C GLU A 349 78.93 18.57 -8.19
N GLU A 350 79.12 19.45 -9.17
CA GLU A 350 79.89 19.19 -10.40
C GLU A 350 81.40 19.10 -10.14
N LEU A 351 81.94 20.01 -9.32
CA LEU A 351 83.36 19.97 -8.94
C LEU A 351 83.71 18.72 -8.12
N PHE A 352 82.79 18.22 -7.29
CA PHE A 352 83.11 17.24 -6.24
C PHE A 352 82.38 15.89 -6.33
N GLY A 353 81.30 15.77 -7.11
CA GLY A 353 80.48 14.55 -7.19
C GLY A 353 79.65 14.35 -5.90
N VAL A 354 78.33 14.32 -6.05
CA VAL A 354 77.31 14.44 -4.99
C VAL A 354 77.60 13.70 -3.66
N ASN A 355 77.38 14.41 -2.53
CA ASN A 355 77.63 14.06 -1.12
C ASN A 355 79.11 13.77 -0.77
N PHE A 356 79.91 14.83 -0.73
CA PHE A 356 81.33 14.75 -0.36
C PHE A 356 81.54 14.81 1.18
N SER A 357 82.57 14.10 1.66
CA SER A 357 83.01 14.14 3.06
C SER A 357 84.16 15.13 3.26
N CYS A 358 84.38 15.58 4.50
CA CYS A 358 85.51 16.45 4.84
C CYS A 358 86.87 15.90 4.35
N GLU A 359 87.09 14.57 4.39
CA GLU A 359 88.34 13.96 3.90
C GLU A 359 88.53 14.07 2.37
N LEU A 360 87.44 14.05 1.59
CA LEU A 360 87.53 14.07 0.13
C LEU A 360 87.99 15.44 -0.39
N PHE A 361 87.57 16.53 0.26
CA PHE A 361 87.82 17.90 -0.17
C PHE A 361 89.26 18.37 0.10
N GLU A 362 89.88 17.98 1.24
CA GLU A 362 91.32 18.23 1.49
C GLU A 362 92.18 17.65 0.35
N SER A 363 91.81 16.45 -0.13
CA SER A 363 92.51 15.79 -1.24
C SER A 363 92.33 16.51 -2.58
N VAL A 364 91.20 17.17 -2.79
CA VAL A 364 90.90 17.92 -4.03
C VAL A 364 91.50 19.32 -4.01
N ILE A 365 91.54 20.01 -2.86
CA ILE A 365 92.29 21.28 -2.70
C ILE A 365 93.78 21.05 -2.98
N GLU A 366 94.35 19.95 -2.50
CA GLU A 366 95.72 19.51 -2.83
C GLU A 366 95.88 19.28 -4.35
N GLN A 367 94.92 18.59 -5.01
CA GLN A 367 94.95 18.38 -6.46
C GLN A 367 94.77 19.66 -7.29
N GLN A 368 93.93 20.62 -6.87
CA GLN A 368 93.77 21.90 -7.58
C GLN A 368 94.93 22.87 -7.33
N LYS A 369 95.55 22.84 -6.13
CA LYS A 369 96.82 23.54 -5.88
C LYS A 369 97.97 22.98 -6.74
N MET A 370 97.96 21.67 -7.06
CA MET A 370 98.90 21.07 -8.04
C MET A 370 98.57 21.42 -9.50
N ASN A 371 97.30 21.53 -9.88
CA ASN A 371 96.90 21.89 -11.26
C ASN A 371 97.12 23.37 -11.60
N THR A 372 97.21 24.26 -10.61
CA THR A 372 97.58 25.67 -10.81
C THR A 372 99.09 25.92 -10.90
N THR A 373 99.93 24.92 -10.61
CA THR A 373 101.41 25.03 -10.73
C THR A 373 101.99 24.41 -12.00
N ASN A 374 101.21 23.67 -12.81
CA ASN A 374 101.70 22.97 -14.01
C ASN A 374 101.23 23.55 -15.36
N ASN A 375 100.72 24.77 -15.40
CA ASN A 375 100.28 25.42 -16.65
C ASN A 375 101.03 26.72 -16.99
N THR A 376 102.35 26.66 -16.85
CA THR A 376 103.30 27.44 -17.65
C THR A 376 104.20 26.45 -18.37
N ASP A 377 104.22 26.53 -19.70
CA ASP A 377 105.02 25.75 -20.66
C ASP A 377 104.38 24.48 -21.25
N GLN A 378 103.45 24.65 -22.21
CA GLN A 378 103.67 24.18 -23.60
C GLN A 378 102.52 24.59 -24.53
N GLU A 379 102.85 25.50 -25.44
CA GLU A 379 102.12 25.79 -26.68
C GLU A 379 102.14 24.62 -27.68
N ASN A 380 101.15 24.65 -28.58
CA ASN A 380 101.11 24.10 -29.94
C ASN A 380 100.79 22.61 -30.12
N GLN A 381 99.62 22.31 -30.70
CA GLN A 381 99.54 22.02 -32.14
C GLN A 381 98.08 21.93 -32.65
N THR A 382 97.90 22.52 -33.82
CA THR A 382 96.75 22.57 -34.72
C THR A 382 96.25 21.19 -35.18
N ILE A 383 94.95 21.09 -35.56
CA ILE A 383 94.43 20.49 -36.82
C ILE A 383 92.92 20.80 -36.99
N ASN A 384 92.66 21.64 -38.01
CA ASN A 384 91.64 21.65 -39.07
C ASN A 384 90.17 21.19 -38.88
N ALA A 385 89.29 22.17 -39.17
CA ALA A 385 88.29 22.22 -40.27
C ALA A 385 86.90 21.56 -40.05
N THR A 386 85.81 22.30 -39.82
CA THR A 386 84.86 23.03 -40.77
C THR A 386 83.54 22.25 -40.96
N PRO A 387 82.40 22.87 -41.38
CA PRO A 387 81.63 23.95 -40.73
C PRO A 387 80.09 23.72 -40.86
N GLU A 388 79.29 24.79 -40.75
CA GLU A 388 77.83 24.94 -41.03
C GLU A 388 76.91 24.84 -39.79
N GLY A 389 76.13 25.86 -39.42
CA GLY A 389 75.93 27.20 -39.97
C GLY A 389 74.91 28.00 -39.13
N ASP A 390 75.27 29.26 -38.86
CA ASP A 390 74.45 30.49 -39.00
C ASP A 390 73.11 30.66 -38.24
N THR A 391 72.71 31.82 -37.69
CA THR A 391 73.18 33.21 -37.85
C THR A 391 72.57 34.09 -36.72
N THR A 392 73.36 35.06 -36.21
CA THR A 392 72.98 36.46 -35.82
C THR A 392 71.98 36.72 -34.68
N ASN A 393 72.01 37.78 -33.87
CA ASN A 393 72.79 39.01 -33.60
C ASN A 393 72.00 39.62 -32.39
N GLN A 394 72.47 40.46 -31.48
CA GLN A 394 73.60 41.36 -31.38
C GLN A 394 73.65 41.84 -29.92
N THR A 395 74.84 41.84 -29.35
CA THR A 395 75.26 42.59 -28.17
C THR A 395 75.19 44.11 -28.38
N VAL A 396 74.78 44.86 -27.35
CA VAL A 396 75.35 46.19 -27.06
C VAL A 396 75.75 46.25 -25.60
N SER A 397 77.06 46.31 -25.41
CA SER A 397 77.77 46.55 -24.17
C SER A 397 77.61 48.00 -23.70
N ASN A 398 77.58 48.22 -22.38
CA ASN A 398 78.64 48.98 -21.73
C ASN A 398 78.54 48.91 -20.20
N THR A 399 79.44 48.08 -19.68
CA THR A 399 80.19 48.23 -18.44
C THR A 399 80.29 49.64 -17.86
N THR A 400 79.87 49.79 -16.62
CA THR A 400 80.61 50.56 -15.60
C THR A 400 81.07 49.58 -14.52
N ASN A 401 82.36 49.25 -14.60
CA ASN A 401 83.12 48.56 -13.57
C ASN A 401 83.00 49.35 -12.25
N THR A 402 82.09 48.91 -11.39
CA THR A 402 82.37 48.88 -9.96
C THR A 402 82.97 47.52 -9.69
N SER A 403 84.23 47.51 -9.24
CA SER A 403 84.91 46.33 -8.73
C SER A 403 84.16 45.84 -7.49
N ARG A 404 83.06 45.11 -7.69
CA ARG A 404 82.64 44.06 -6.76
C ARG A 404 83.65 42.95 -6.98
N GLU A 405 84.47 42.69 -5.97
CA GLU A 405 85.15 41.41 -5.88
C GLU A 405 84.06 40.34 -5.97
N SER A 406 83.88 39.73 -7.14
CA SER A 406 83.14 38.49 -7.23
C SER A 406 83.99 37.47 -6.48
N THR A 407 83.59 37.17 -5.24
CA THR A 407 84.00 35.91 -4.63
C THR A 407 83.53 34.82 -5.58
N SER A 408 84.46 34.24 -6.34
CA SER A 408 84.21 33.04 -7.14
C SER A 408 83.47 32.03 -6.25
N PRO A 409 82.45 31.32 -6.75
CA PRO A 409 81.75 30.28 -6.00
C PRO A 409 82.71 29.30 -5.31
N ILE A 410 83.89 29.06 -5.90
CA ILE A 410 84.99 28.28 -5.32
C ILE A 410 85.49 28.86 -3.98
N LYS A 411 85.71 30.17 -3.85
CA LYS A 411 86.13 30.81 -2.57
C LYS A 411 85.05 30.72 -1.49
N LEU A 412 83.80 30.80 -1.92
CA LEU A 412 82.60 30.67 -1.09
C LEU A 412 82.51 29.25 -0.51
N MET A 413 82.80 28.26 -1.36
CA MET A 413 82.89 26.86 -0.97
C MET A 413 84.06 26.56 -0.03
N GLU A 414 85.26 27.11 -0.31
CA GLU A 414 86.44 26.99 0.56
C GLU A 414 86.16 27.50 1.98
N ALA A 415 85.56 28.68 2.10
CA ALA A 415 85.21 29.25 3.40
C ALA A 415 84.17 28.41 4.17
N TYR A 416 83.18 27.85 3.47
CA TYR A 416 82.13 27.03 4.10
C TYR A 416 82.69 25.69 4.59
N PHE A 417 83.56 25.11 3.77
CA PHE A 417 84.31 23.91 4.10
C PHE A 417 85.19 24.12 5.33
N ASP A 418 86.00 25.17 5.34
CA ASP A 418 86.88 25.50 6.46
C ASP A 418 86.09 25.55 7.75
N GLU A 419 84.92 26.20 7.78
CA GLU A 419 84.13 26.27 9.01
C GLU A 419 83.56 24.90 9.47
N HIS A 420 83.06 24.08 8.55
CA HIS A 420 82.32 22.85 8.91
C HIS A 420 83.21 21.62 9.07
N CYS A 421 84.42 21.66 8.51
CA CYS A 421 85.37 20.55 8.55
C CYS A 421 86.57 20.80 9.49
N SER A 422 86.80 22.04 9.95
CA SER A 422 87.99 22.39 10.78
C SER A 422 88.18 21.61 12.08
N ASN A 423 87.21 20.80 12.55
CA ASN A 423 87.36 19.97 13.74
C ASN A 423 86.61 18.61 13.67
N ALA A 424 86.15 18.18 12.49
CA ALA A 424 85.32 16.98 12.36
C ALA A 424 85.91 15.98 11.35
N VAL A 425 86.44 14.86 11.83
CA VAL A 425 86.84 13.72 10.99
C VAL A 425 85.58 12.92 10.65
N ASN A 426 85.24 12.84 9.36
CA ASN A 426 84.12 12.05 8.77
C ASN A 426 82.71 12.64 8.74
N ASN A 427 82.53 13.96 8.78
CA ASN A 427 81.20 14.53 8.48
C ASN A 427 80.99 14.65 6.96
N THR A 428 79.83 14.17 6.49
CA THR A 428 79.27 14.53 5.18
C THR A 428 78.73 15.95 5.25
N VAL A 429 79.12 16.79 4.31
CA VAL A 429 78.58 18.15 4.19
C VAL A 429 77.23 18.04 3.49
N VAL A 430 76.13 18.24 4.23
CA VAL A 430 74.78 18.10 3.71
C VAL A 430 74.19 19.47 3.41
N PHE A 431 73.95 19.73 2.14
CA PHE A 431 73.23 20.90 1.68
C PHE A 431 71.71 20.76 1.98
N PRO A 432 71.03 21.80 2.48
CA PRO A 432 69.58 21.77 2.64
C PRO A 432 68.84 21.56 1.31
N GLU A 433 67.86 20.64 1.28
CA GLU A 433 67.04 20.34 0.08
C GLU A 433 65.89 21.34 -0.18
N PRO A 434 65.48 21.60 -1.43
CA PRO A 434 64.35 22.47 -1.75
C PRO A 434 62.98 21.85 -1.37
N PHE A 435 61.97 22.70 -1.15
CA PHE A 435 60.62 22.33 -0.72
C PHE A 435 59.68 22.01 -1.90
N THR A 436 58.81 21.00 -1.75
CA THR A 436 57.74 20.67 -2.71
C THR A 436 56.35 20.80 -2.07
N PRO A 437 55.44 21.67 -2.58
CA PRO A 437 54.10 21.80 -2.04
C PRO A 437 53.21 20.58 -2.35
N HIS A 438 52.27 20.32 -1.45
CA HIS A 438 51.13 19.43 -1.67
C HIS A 438 49.87 20.26 -1.91
N PHE A 439 48.87 19.66 -2.56
CA PHE A 439 47.61 20.33 -2.88
C PHE A 439 46.46 19.64 -2.15
N LEU A 440 45.68 20.41 -1.38
CA LEU A 440 44.49 19.93 -0.69
C LEU A 440 43.24 19.94 -1.59
N ASN A 441 42.46 18.86 -1.51
CA ASN A 441 41.10 18.79 -2.05
C ASN A 441 40.07 18.96 -0.93
N THR A 442 39.18 19.94 -1.06
CA THR A 442 38.11 20.17 -0.07
C THR A 442 37.00 19.12 -0.18
N SER A 443 36.74 18.37 0.89
CA SER A 443 35.59 17.47 1.00
C SER A 443 34.31 18.21 1.39
N TYR A 444 33.18 17.85 0.77
CA TYR A 444 31.84 18.32 1.15
C TYR A 444 30.83 17.16 1.10
N GLU A 445 29.71 17.32 1.81
CA GLU A 445 28.64 16.32 1.88
C GLU A 445 27.34 16.90 1.32
N LEU A 446 26.70 16.18 0.41
CA LEU A 446 25.36 16.53 -0.10
C LEU A 446 24.31 15.76 0.69
N ARG A 447 23.39 16.49 1.32
CA ARG A 447 22.24 15.92 2.04
C ARG A 447 20.92 16.44 1.45
N PRO A 448 20.40 15.80 0.39
CA PRO A 448 19.09 16.12 -0.18
C PRO A 448 17.99 15.90 0.86
N GLN A 449 17.18 16.93 1.12
CA GLN A 449 16.00 16.80 1.97
C GLN A 449 14.86 16.22 1.14
N PRO A 450 14.35 15.02 1.48
CA PRO A 450 13.27 14.40 0.71
C PRO A 450 12.02 15.28 0.73
N LEU A 451 11.22 15.24 -0.34
CA LEU A 451 9.88 15.81 -0.35
C LEU A 451 8.87 14.79 0.19
N ILE A 452 7.64 15.24 0.41
CA ILE A 452 6.51 14.37 0.74
C ILE A 452 6.43 13.25 -0.31
N PRO A 453 6.29 11.97 0.10
CA PRO A 453 6.20 10.88 -0.85
C PRO A 453 4.87 10.91 -1.62
N LEU A 454 4.91 10.38 -2.83
CA LEU A 454 3.71 10.16 -3.64
C LEU A 454 3.00 8.89 -3.15
N ASN A 455 1.75 9.01 -2.73
CA ASN A 455 0.98 7.88 -2.19
C ASN A 455 0.52 6.95 -3.31
N LYS A 456 0.54 5.64 -3.05
CA LYS A 456 -0.17 4.69 -3.91
C LYS A 456 -1.67 4.78 -3.61
N HIS A 457 -2.48 4.94 -4.65
CA HIS A 457 -3.93 4.97 -4.53
C HIS A 457 -4.51 3.65 -5.03
N GLU A 458 -5.21 2.94 -4.14
CA GLU A 458 -5.84 1.66 -4.43
C GLU A 458 -7.37 1.78 -4.23
N PRO A 459 -8.19 1.00 -4.98
CA PRO A 459 -9.64 1.03 -4.85
C PRO A 459 -10.10 0.79 -3.41
N GLN A 460 -11.02 1.63 -2.92
CA GLN A 460 -11.53 1.57 -1.55
C GLN A 460 -12.95 1.00 -1.50
N CYS A 461 -13.16 0.00 -0.65
CA CYS A 461 -14.46 -0.61 -0.40
C CYS A 461 -14.90 -0.23 1.01
N CYS A 462 -16.02 0.49 1.10
CA CYS A 462 -16.47 1.09 2.35
C CYS A 462 -17.78 0.46 2.84
N ILE A 463 -17.81 0.06 4.11
CA ILE A 463 -18.99 -0.43 4.83
C ILE A 463 -18.98 0.16 6.24
N HIS A 464 -20.13 0.67 6.70
CA HIS A 464 -20.33 1.23 8.04
C HIS A 464 -19.31 2.32 8.44
N ASN A 465 -18.98 3.22 7.51
CA ASN A 465 -17.95 4.26 7.65
C ASN A 465 -16.51 3.76 7.81
N GLU A 466 -16.27 2.45 7.64
CA GLU A 466 -14.93 1.87 7.55
C GLU A 466 -14.61 1.55 6.10
N CYS A 467 -13.45 2.01 5.63
CA CYS A 467 -12.96 1.74 4.28
C CYS A 467 -11.69 0.89 4.34
N SER A 468 -11.54 0.01 3.36
CA SER A 468 -10.36 -0.82 3.19
C SER A 468 -10.06 -1.02 1.71
N ILE A 469 -8.83 -1.44 1.39
CA ILE A 469 -8.47 -1.81 0.02
C ILE A 469 -9.38 -2.96 -0.42
N CYS A 470 -10.09 -2.76 -1.53
CA CYS A 470 -11.03 -3.73 -2.06
C CYS A 470 -10.37 -5.10 -2.29
N GLY A 471 -10.98 -6.15 -1.74
CA GLY A 471 -10.54 -7.55 -1.95
C GLY A 471 -9.27 -7.95 -1.20
N SER A 472 -8.72 -7.11 -0.33
CA SER A 472 -7.46 -7.38 0.39
C SER A 472 -7.57 -8.46 1.49
N SER A 473 -8.74 -8.66 2.08
CA SER A 473 -8.99 -9.64 3.14
C SER A 473 -10.46 -10.09 3.14
N PRO A 474 -10.90 -10.91 2.16
CA PRO A 474 -12.27 -11.42 2.16
C PRO A 474 -12.55 -12.17 3.46
N LYS A 475 -13.73 -11.92 4.04
CA LYS A 475 -14.18 -12.60 5.27
C LYS A 475 -15.03 -13.80 4.90
N THR A 476 -14.98 -14.84 5.74
CA THR A 476 -15.79 -16.04 5.56
C THR A 476 -17.28 -15.70 5.61
N PRO A 477 -18.05 -15.94 4.53
CA PRO A 477 -19.48 -15.69 4.51
C PRO A 477 -20.25 -16.75 5.32
N VAL A 478 -21.42 -16.34 5.82
CA VAL A 478 -22.40 -17.22 6.45
C VAL A 478 -23.45 -17.63 5.43
N LEU A 479 -23.53 -18.92 5.14
CA LEU A 479 -24.48 -19.53 4.22
C LEU A 479 -25.60 -20.23 5.00
N PHE A 480 -26.82 -19.75 4.85
CA PHE A 480 -28.01 -20.35 5.44
C PHE A 480 -28.65 -21.35 4.48
N ILE A 481 -28.81 -22.60 4.94
CA ILE A 481 -29.40 -23.69 4.17
C ILE A 481 -30.57 -24.29 4.95
N HIS A 482 -31.77 -24.17 4.41
CA HIS A 482 -32.94 -24.80 5.01
C HIS A 482 -33.01 -26.31 4.69
N GLY A 483 -33.86 -27.02 5.45
CA GLY A 483 -34.18 -28.43 5.26
C GLY A 483 -35.42 -28.70 4.40
N HIS A 484 -36.05 -29.85 4.69
CA HIS A 484 -37.14 -30.43 3.90
C HIS A 484 -38.31 -29.46 3.71
N ALA A 485 -38.76 -29.28 2.48
CA ALA A 485 -40.02 -28.60 2.18
C ALA A 485 -41.17 -29.58 2.49
N PHE A 486 -41.61 -29.63 3.75
CA PHE A 486 -42.66 -30.55 4.23
C PHE A 486 -43.96 -30.53 3.43
N ASN A 487 -44.18 -29.47 2.66
CA ASN A 487 -45.29 -29.33 1.75
C ASN A 487 -44.79 -28.89 0.38
N GLU A 488 -44.98 -29.74 -0.63
CA GLU A 488 -44.50 -29.50 -2.00
C GLU A 488 -45.14 -28.26 -2.64
N ALA A 489 -46.32 -27.82 -2.15
CA ALA A 489 -47.02 -26.64 -2.64
C ALA A 489 -46.36 -25.30 -2.25
N ASN A 490 -45.55 -25.28 -1.19
CA ASN A 490 -44.83 -24.08 -0.74
C ASN A 490 -43.58 -23.86 -1.57
N THR A 491 -43.28 -22.62 -1.95
CA THR A 491 -42.04 -22.28 -2.64
C THR A 491 -40.77 -22.63 -1.83
N PRO A 492 -39.61 -22.87 -2.50
CA PRO A 492 -38.32 -22.91 -1.81
C PRO A 492 -38.04 -21.65 -0.97
N GLU A 493 -38.45 -20.48 -1.44
CA GLU A 493 -38.28 -19.17 -0.78
C GLU A 493 -38.98 -19.13 0.58
N PHE A 494 -40.19 -19.69 0.68
CA PHE A 494 -40.91 -19.82 1.94
C PHE A 494 -40.07 -20.53 3.01
N SER A 495 -39.38 -21.61 2.62
CA SER A 495 -38.52 -22.37 3.52
C SER A 495 -37.27 -21.57 3.92
N MET A 496 -36.64 -20.87 2.96
CA MET A 496 -35.49 -20.00 3.23
C MET A 496 -35.84 -18.81 4.15
N ASN A 497 -37.07 -18.30 4.09
CA ASN A 497 -37.52 -17.18 4.93
C ASN A 497 -37.45 -17.49 6.43
N SER A 498 -37.40 -18.77 6.83
CA SER A 498 -37.22 -19.19 8.23
C SER A 498 -35.95 -18.61 8.87
N PHE A 499 -34.90 -18.36 8.09
CA PHE A 499 -33.65 -17.76 8.56
C PHE A 499 -33.62 -16.23 8.48
N ALA A 500 -34.63 -15.59 7.88
CA ALA A 500 -34.53 -14.18 7.54
C ALA A 500 -34.46 -13.26 8.77
N LYS A 501 -35.12 -13.62 9.88
CA LYS A 501 -34.98 -12.90 11.16
C LYS A 501 -33.56 -13.00 11.72
N ILE A 502 -32.94 -14.19 11.68
CA ILE A 502 -31.55 -14.38 12.12
C ILE A 502 -30.61 -13.57 11.24
N GLN A 503 -30.78 -13.65 9.92
CA GLN A 503 -29.96 -12.90 8.96
C GLN A 503 -30.05 -11.39 9.20
N LYS A 504 -31.27 -10.86 9.40
CA LYS A 504 -31.50 -9.45 9.75
C LYS A 504 -30.84 -9.06 11.06
N LYS A 505 -30.91 -9.92 12.09
CA LYS A 505 -30.28 -9.62 13.39
C LYS A 505 -28.75 -9.64 13.31
N LEU A 506 -28.15 -10.57 12.54
CA LEU A 506 -26.71 -10.55 12.26
C LEU A 506 -26.27 -9.28 11.52
N GLU A 507 -27.16 -8.71 10.71
CA GLU A 507 -26.91 -7.45 10.03
C GLU A 507 -26.76 -6.28 11.01
N GLU A 508 -27.59 -6.24 12.04
CA GLU A 508 -27.51 -5.27 13.14
C GLU A 508 -26.18 -5.39 13.92
N GLU A 509 -25.53 -6.56 13.87
CA GLU A 509 -24.20 -6.82 14.44
C GLU A 509 -23.04 -6.55 13.47
N GLY A 510 -23.33 -6.06 12.26
CA GLY A 510 -22.34 -5.62 11.29
C GLY A 510 -21.96 -6.64 10.21
N ILE A 511 -22.67 -7.77 10.11
CA ILE A 511 -22.56 -8.69 8.98
C ILE A 511 -23.34 -8.13 7.79
N VAL A 512 -22.75 -8.04 6.61
CA VAL A 512 -23.46 -7.51 5.43
C VAL A 512 -24.48 -8.53 4.92
N ASN A 513 -25.76 -8.15 4.92
CA ASN A 513 -26.84 -8.98 4.43
C ASN A 513 -26.94 -8.87 2.90
N VAL A 514 -26.63 -9.96 2.20
CA VAL A 514 -26.70 -10.02 0.73
C VAL A 514 -28.11 -10.35 0.26
N GLY A 515 -28.95 -10.94 1.12
CA GLY A 515 -30.25 -11.47 0.77
C GLY A 515 -30.20 -12.95 0.39
N GLU A 516 -30.90 -13.30 -0.68
CA GLU A 516 -31.03 -14.67 -1.21
C GLU A 516 -30.16 -14.84 -2.46
N LEU A 517 -29.52 -16.00 -2.61
CA LEU A 517 -28.70 -16.30 -3.78
C LEU A 517 -29.58 -16.63 -4.98
N ASP A 518 -29.51 -15.78 -6.01
CA ASP A 518 -30.00 -16.11 -7.36
C ASP A 518 -28.85 -16.67 -8.21
N SER A 519 -28.87 -17.97 -8.45
CA SER A 519 -27.87 -18.67 -9.27
C SER A 519 -27.93 -18.32 -10.75
N ALA A 520 -29.05 -17.78 -11.25
CA ALA A 520 -29.19 -17.35 -12.65
C ALA A 520 -28.58 -15.95 -12.88
N GLN A 521 -28.41 -15.18 -11.81
CA GLN A 521 -27.87 -13.83 -11.89
C GLN A 521 -26.35 -13.82 -12.08
N ILE A 522 -25.89 -13.10 -13.10
CA ILE A 522 -24.46 -12.85 -13.32
C ILE A 522 -23.97 -11.77 -12.36
N VAL A 523 -23.04 -12.16 -11.50
CA VAL A 523 -22.45 -11.29 -10.47
C VAL A 523 -20.93 -11.24 -10.68
N PRO A 524 -20.29 -10.05 -10.71
CA PRO A 524 -18.84 -9.94 -10.79
C PRO A 524 -18.16 -10.68 -9.62
N LYS A 525 -17.07 -11.40 -9.94
CA LYS A 525 -16.31 -12.17 -8.94
C LYS A 525 -15.84 -11.30 -7.78
N GLY A 526 -16.00 -11.80 -6.56
CA GLY A 526 -15.55 -11.16 -5.32
C GLY A 526 -16.34 -9.93 -4.86
N ILE A 527 -17.31 -9.45 -5.65
CA ILE A 527 -17.98 -8.17 -5.38
C ILE A 527 -18.73 -8.15 -4.05
N PHE A 528 -19.33 -9.28 -3.64
CA PHE A 528 -20.05 -9.38 -2.37
C PHE A 528 -19.11 -9.28 -1.17
N GLY A 529 -17.86 -9.75 -1.29
CA GLY A 529 -16.89 -9.79 -0.19
C GLY A 529 -15.67 -8.89 -0.39
N ALA A 530 -15.74 -7.91 -1.28
CA ALA A 530 -14.62 -7.00 -1.52
C ALA A 530 -14.38 -6.04 -0.33
N HIS A 531 -15.32 -5.91 0.60
CA HIS A 531 -15.18 -5.17 1.85
C HIS A 531 -14.63 -6.05 3.00
N ASN A 532 -14.26 -5.43 4.12
CA ASN A 532 -13.60 -6.09 5.27
C ASN A 532 -14.55 -6.74 6.31
N LYS A 533 -15.84 -6.88 5.99
CA LYS A 533 -16.87 -7.43 6.90
C LYS A 533 -17.36 -8.79 6.40
N PRO A 534 -17.84 -9.70 7.28
CA PRO A 534 -18.48 -10.92 6.83
C PRO A 534 -19.75 -10.59 6.06
N THR A 535 -20.18 -11.49 5.19
CA THR A 535 -21.48 -11.42 4.51
C THR A 535 -22.38 -12.58 4.93
N SER A 536 -23.68 -12.43 4.78
CA SER A 536 -24.65 -13.50 4.99
C SER A 536 -25.55 -13.69 3.77
N ILE A 537 -25.77 -14.94 3.39
CA ILE A 537 -26.50 -15.34 2.18
C ILE A 537 -27.44 -16.49 2.52
N ARG A 538 -28.70 -16.42 2.07
CA ARG A 538 -29.65 -17.53 2.10
C ARG A 538 -29.67 -18.25 0.75
N SER A 539 -29.73 -19.58 0.75
CA SER A 539 -29.82 -20.36 -0.49
C SER A 539 -30.60 -21.67 -0.31
N THR A 540 -30.88 -22.33 -1.43
CA THR A 540 -31.67 -23.55 -1.53
C THR A 540 -31.14 -24.47 -2.63
N TYR A 541 -31.08 -25.77 -2.34
CA TYR A 541 -30.66 -26.83 -3.28
C TYR A 541 -31.84 -27.42 -4.08
N TYR A 542 -33.04 -26.83 -3.97
CA TYR A 542 -34.21 -27.29 -4.72
C TYR A 542 -34.22 -26.85 -6.18
N TYR A 543 -33.37 -25.90 -6.56
CA TYR A 543 -33.26 -25.45 -7.95
C TYR A 543 -32.29 -26.31 -8.75
N ILE A 544 -32.66 -26.58 -10.00
CA ILE A 544 -31.79 -27.14 -11.03
C ILE A 544 -31.83 -26.23 -12.25
N THR A 545 -30.67 -26.01 -12.85
CA THR A 545 -30.58 -25.28 -14.12
C THR A 545 -30.55 -26.28 -15.26
N ILE A 546 -31.59 -26.27 -16.09
CA ILE A 546 -31.67 -27.12 -17.28
C ILE A 546 -31.33 -26.27 -18.49
N TYR A 547 -30.45 -26.78 -19.35
CA TYR A 547 -30.18 -26.18 -20.65
C TYR A 547 -31.15 -26.75 -21.68
N ASP A 548 -32.05 -25.92 -22.21
CA ASP A 548 -32.97 -26.29 -23.28
C ASP A 548 -32.93 -25.25 -24.41
N VAL A 549 -32.82 -25.72 -25.66
CA VAL A 549 -32.77 -24.93 -26.91
C VAL A 549 -32.02 -23.57 -26.81
N GLY A 550 -30.82 -23.56 -26.23
CA GLY A 550 -30.00 -22.34 -26.14
C GLY A 550 -30.37 -21.37 -25.01
N ARG A 551 -31.23 -21.77 -24.08
CA ARG A 551 -31.60 -21.01 -22.87
C ARG A 551 -31.39 -21.86 -21.62
N TYR A 552 -31.02 -21.21 -20.54
CA TYR A 552 -31.00 -21.81 -19.20
C TYR A 552 -32.37 -21.57 -18.57
N GLU A 553 -33.07 -22.64 -18.20
CA GLU A 553 -34.31 -22.59 -17.42
C GLU A 553 -34.05 -23.13 -16.02
N VAL A 554 -34.47 -22.39 -15.00
CA VAL A 554 -34.43 -22.86 -13.61
C VAL A 554 -35.71 -23.66 -13.33
N GLN A 555 -35.56 -24.93 -13.04
CA GLN A 555 -36.67 -25.80 -12.62
C GLN A 555 -36.55 -26.14 -11.13
N THR A 556 -37.70 -26.35 -10.50
CA THR A 556 -37.77 -26.71 -9.08
C THR A 556 -37.92 -28.22 -8.93
N GLN A 557 -37.00 -28.86 -8.19
CA GLN A 557 -37.01 -30.30 -7.92
C GLN A 557 -36.90 -30.59 -6.41
N LYS A 558 -38.06 -30.76 -5.76
CA LYS A 558 -38.22 -30.98 -4.31
C LYS A 558 -38.41 -32.45 -3.91
N SER A 559 -38.07 -33.38 -4.80
CA SER A 559 -38.24 -34.83 -4.61
C SER A 559 -36.99 -35.59 -5.06
N GLU A 560 -35.92 -35.58 -4.28
CA GLU A 560 -34.66 -36.24 -4.58
C GLU A 560 -34.04 -36.96 -3.38
N ARG A 561 -32.98 -37.74 -3.65
CA ARG A 561 -32.13 -38.31 -2.59
C ARG A 561 -31.25 -37.22 -1.99
N ILE A 562 -30.96 -37.32 -0.69
CA ILE A 562 -30.16 -36.30 0.03
C ILE A 562 -28.78 -36.11 -0.61
N GLU A 563 -28.18 -37.16 -1.18
CA GLU A 563 -26.91 -37.09 -1.91
C GLU A 563 -26.96 -36.13 -3.11
N ASN A 564 -28.08 -36.08 -3.84
CA ASN A 564 -28.22 -35.17 -4.98
C ASN A 564 -28.29 -33.71 -4.51
N TYR A 565 -28.88 -33.46 -3.35
CA TYR A 565 -28.86 -32.14 -2.72
C TYR A 565 -27.48 -31.74 -2.23
N ALA A 566 -26.66 -32.68 -1.75
CA ALA A 566 -25.29 -32.42 -1.37
C ALA A 566 -24.42 -32.01 -2.58
N ILE A 567 -24.66 -32.58 -3.76
CA ILE A 567 -24.00 -32.19 -5.01
C ILE A 567 -24.37 -30.75 -5.39
N ARG A 568 -25.66 -30.38 -5.31
CA ARG A 568 -26.11 -29.00 -5.58
C ARG A 568 -25.59 -28.01 -4.55
N LEU A 569 -25.47 -28.43 -3.29
CA LEU A 569 -24.84 -27.61 -2.25
C LEU A 569 -23.37 -27.30 -2.61
N ALA A 570 -22.64 -28.22 -3.24
CA ALA A 570 -21.29 -27.95 -3.73
C ALA A 570 -21.27 -26.83 -4.77
N GLU A 571 -22.25 -26.79 -5.68
CA GLU A 571 -22.39 -25.70 -6.65
C GLU A 571 -22.71 -24.36 -5.97
N ILE A 572 -23.62 -24.36 -4.99
CA ILE A 572 -23.96 -23.18 -4.18
C ILE A 572 -22.73 -22.66 -3.42
N ILE A 573 -21.97 -23.54 -2.78
CA ILE A 573 -20.75 -23.15 -2.04
C ILE A 573 -19.74 -22.54 -2.99
N ARG A 574 -19.51 -23.14 -4.17
CA ARG A 574 -18.63 -22.59 -5.19
C ARG A 574 -19.07 -21.20 -5.65
N ASP A 575 -20.36 -21.01 -5.92
CA ASP A 575 -20.91 -19.71 -6.33
C ASP A 575 -20.76 -18.65 -5.24
N VAL A 576 -21.06 -19.00 -3.97
CA VAL A 576 -20.85 -18.12 -2.83
C VAL A 576 -19.38 -17.73 -2.68
N LYS A 577 -18.46 -18.70 -2.76
CA LYS A 577 -17.01 -18.44 -2.73
C LYS A 577 -16.56 -17.54 -3.87
N GLU A 578 -17.06 -17.76 -5.09
CA GLU A 578 -16.73 -16.93 -6.25
C GLU A 578 -17.23 -15.48 -6.07
N ARG A 579 -18.49 -15.30 -5.68
CA ARG A 579 -19.08 -13.95 -5.50
C ARG A 579 -18.51 -13.20 -4.31
N THR A 580 -18.06 -13.90 -3.26
CA THR A 580 -17.47 -13.28 -2.06
C THR A 580 -15.95 -13.17 -2.11
N GLY A 581 -15.28 -13.97 -2.93
CA GLY A 581 -13.82 -14.08 -2.96
C GLY A 581 -13.23 -14.85 -1.76
N SER A 582 -14.06 -15.45 -0.91
CA SER A 582 -13.62 -16.25 0.24
C SER A 582 -13.29 -17.69 -0.16
N ASP A 583 -12.28 -18.30 0.46
CA ASP A 583 -11.91 -19.71 0.23
C ASP A 583 -12.78 -20.70 1.02
N GLN A 584 -13.49 -20.22 2.04
CA GLN A 584 -14.32 -21.06 2.91
C GLN A 584 -15.68 -20.42 3.16
N VAL A 585 -16.63 -21.21 3.67
CA VAL A 585 -17.95 -20.75 4.15
C VAL A 585 -18.23 -21.26 5.56
N ILE A 586 -19.07 -20.53 6.31
CA ILE A 586 -19.74 -21.05 7.52
C ILE A 586 -21.15 -21.44 7.09
N ILE A 587 -21.56 -22.68 7.34
CA ILE A 587 -22.92 -23.13 7.01
C ILE A 587 -23.75 -23.16 8.29
N VAL A 588 -24.91 -22.49 8.28
CA VAL A 588 -25.95 -22.65 9.29
C VAL A 588 -27.12 -23.39 8.64
N ALA A 589 -27.35 -24.61 9.07
CA ALA A 589 -28.29 -25.52 8.43
C ALA A 589 -29.39 -25.97 9.39
N HIS A 590 -30.63 -25.98 8.93
CA HIS A 590 -31.78 -26.40 9.73
C HIS A 590 -32.35 -27.74 9.24
N SER A 591 -32.78 -28.59 10.18
CA SER A 591 -33.50 -29.83 9.88
C SER A 591 -32.70 -30.71 8.89
N MET A 592 -33.33 -31.20 7.81
CA MET A 592 -32.68 -31.95 6.72
C MET A 592 -31.45 -31.24 6.12
N GLY A 593 -31.41 -29.90 6.14
CA GLY A 593 -30.28 -29.14 5.59
C GLY A 593 -28.95 -29.51 6.26
N GLY A 594 -28.97 -29.88 7.54
CA GLY A 594 -27.78 -30.35 8.24
C GLY A 594 -27.32 -31.73 7.77
N LEU A 595 -28.25 -32.62 7.35
CA LEU A 595 -27.89 -33.89 6.72
C LEU A 595 -27.29 -33.67 5.33
N VAL A 596 -27.85 -32.73 4.55
CA VAL A 596 -27.31 -32.32 3.24
C VAL A 596 -25.89 -31.79 3.40
N ALA A 597 -25.65 -30.90 4.37
CA ALA A 597 -24.33 -30.35 4.63
C ALA A 597 -23.32 -31.39 5.14
N ARG A 598 -23.75 -32.31 6.02
CA ARG A 598 -22.91 -33.44 6.46
C ARG A 598 -22.56 -34.38 5.30
N GLU A 599 -23.52 -34.68 4.41
CA GLU A 599 -23.25 -35.50 3.22
C GLU A 599 -22.33 -34.75 2.24
N TYR A 600 -22.44 -33.43 2.10
CA TYR A 600 -21.46 -32.63 1.35
C TYR A 600 -20.05 -32.82 1.91
N MET A 601 -19.84 -32.64 3.23
CA MET A 601 -18.52 -32.84 3.85
C MET A 601 -18.00 -34.27 3.66
N ALA A 602 -18.92 -35.23 3.66
CA ALA A 602 -18.60 -36.63 3.43
C ALA A 602 -18.15 -36.90 1.98
N LEU A 603 -18.75 -36.25 0.99
CA LEU A 603 -18.45 -36.46 -0.43
C LEU A 603 -17.25 -35.64 -0.92
N PHE A 604 -17.09 -34.41 -0.42
CA PHE A 604 -16.14 -33.41 -0.94
C PHE A 604 -15.04 -33.02 0.05
N GLY A 605 -15.10 -33.50 1.29
CA GLY A 605 -14.20 -33.08 2.37
C GLY A 605 -14.68 -31.81 3.08
N ASP A 606 -13.93 -31.35 4.08
CA ASP A 606 -14.30 -30.20 4.90
C ASP A 606 -13.42 -28.95 4.68
N GLU A 607 -12.54 -28.95 3.67
CA GLU A 607 -11.58 -27.87 3.42
C GLU A 607 -12.26 -26.54 3.13
N GLU A 608 -13.37 -26.56 2.37
CA GLU A 608 -14.16 -25.37 2.03
C GLU A 608 -15.11 -24.94 3.15
N ILE A 609 -15.21 -25.72 4.23
CA ILE A 609 -16.09 -25.45 5.36
C ILE A 609 -15.24 -24.95 6.52
N LYS A 610 -15.45 -23.70 6.93
CA LYS A 610 -14.87 -23.19 8.17
C LYS A 610 -15.59 -23.80 9.37
N LYS A 611 -16.92 -23.85 9.30
CA LYS A 611 -17.78 -24.39 10.37
C LYS A 611 -19.13 -24.83 9.80
N LEU A 612 -19.69 -25.92 10.35
CA LEU A 612 -21.06 -26.36 10.11
C LEU A 612 -21.86 -26.32 11.41
N ILE A 613 -22.84 -25.43 11.49
CA ILE A 613 -23.77 -25.33 12.61
C ILE A 613 -25.10 -25.93 12.18
N THR A 614 -25.49 -27.02 12.82
CA THR A 614 -26.76 -27.72 12.53
C THR A 614 -27.79 -27.41 13.60
N ILE A 615 -29.02 -27.09 13.20
CA ILE A 615 -30.13 -26.76 14.10
C ILE A 615 -31.23 -27.80 13.91
N ASN A 616 -31.57 -28.53 14.97
CA ASN A 616 -32.63 -29.55 14.98
C ASN A 616 -32.50 -30.59 13.85
N THR A 617 -31.26 -30.94 13.48
CA THR A 617 -31.02 -31.89 12.39
C THR A 617 -31.29 -33.33 12.84
N PRO A 618 -32.05 -34.14 12.08
CA PRO A 618 -32.30 -35.55 12.40
C PRO A 618 -31.09 -36.44 12.09
N HIS A 619 -29.99 -36.27 12.83
CA HIS A 619 -28.72 -36.98 12.61
C HIS A 619 -28.85 -38.51 12.64
N LYS A 620 -29.78 -39.06 13.42
CA LYS A 620 -30.13 -40.50 13.45
C LYS A 620 -31.53 -40.81 12.90
N GLY A 621 -32.17 -39.80 12.31
CA GLY A 621 -33.41 -39.94 11.56
C GLY A 621 -34.69 -39.68 12.35
N ILE A 622 -35.79 -39.64 11.62
CA ILE A 622 -37.16 -39.49 12.11
C ILE A 622 -37.83 -40.86 12.28
N LYS A 623 -38.73 -40.98 13.24
CA LYS A 623 -39.44 -42.23 13.57
C LYS A 623 -40.93 -42.02 13.86
N GLY A 624 -41.64 -43.12 14.11
CA GLY A 624 -43.04 -43.10 14.53
C GLY A 624 -44.00 -42.43 13.56
N LYS A 625 -44.92 -41.62 14.09
CA LYS A 625 -45.94 -40.84 13.39
C LYS A 625 -45.33 -39.76 12.51
N VAL A 626 -44.24 -39.12 12.93
CA VAL A 626 -43.57 -38.09 12.13
C VAL A 626 -43.06 -38.68 10.81
N LYS A 627 -42.40 -39.85 10.86
CA LYS A 627 -42.01 -40.58 9.65
C LYS A 627 -43.21 -40.85 8.75
N LYS A 628 -44.30 -41.40 9.30
CA LYS A 628 -45.51 -41.75 8.53
C LYS A 628 -46.13 -40.51 7.88
N PHE A 629 -46.17 -39.39 8.61
CA PHE A 629 -46.70 -38.12 8.11
C PHE A 629 -45.81 -37.52 7.03
N CYS A 630 -44.49 -37.55 7.21
CA CYS A 630 -43.50 -37.14 6.20
C CYS A 630 -43.72 -37.88 4.88
N THR A 631 -43.83 -39.23 4.92
CA THR A 631 -44.06 -40.01 3.70
C THR A 631 -45.43 -39.78 3.05
N LEU A 632 -46.43 -39.30 3.80
CA LEU A 632 -47.80 -39.09 3.32
C LEU A 632 -48.02 -37.70 2.69
N LEU A 633 -47.38 -36.66 3.24
CA LEU A 633 -47.62 -35.26 2.84
C LEU A 633 -46.36 -34.53 2.34
N GLY A 634 -45.17 -35.05 2.65
CA GLY A 634 -43.89 -34.58 2.15
C GLY A 634 -43.36 -35.49 1.05
N SER A 635 -42.11 -35.25 0.63
CA SER A 635 -41.57 -35.97 -0.51
C SER A 635 -40.99 -37.34 -0.14
N PRO A 636 -41.42 -38.46 -0.79
CA PRO A 636 -41.12 -39.80 -0.30
C PRO A 636 -39.63 -40.17 -0.27
N ARG A 637 -38.78 -39.61 -1.12
CA ARG A 637 -37.37 -40.02 -1.24
C ARG A 637 -36.55 -39.53 -0.04
N GLU A 638 -36.70 -38.27 0.29
CA GLU A 638 -36.11 -37.56 1.42
C GLU A 638 -36.59 -38.15 2.73
N CYS A 639 -37.90 -38.37 2.88
CA CYS A 639 -38.44 -38.98 4.10
C CYS A 639 -37.93 -40.41 4.32
N ASN A 640 -37.66 -41.15 3.23
CA ASN A 640 -37.04 -42.47 3.32
C ASN A 640 -35.56 -42.39 3.71
N ASP A 641 -34.80 -41.44 3.16
CA ASP A 641 -33.40 -41.22 3.55
C ASP A 641 -33.29 -40.74 5.00
N MET A 642 -34.21 -39.89 5.46
CA MET A 642 -34.29 -39.42 6.86
C MET A 642 -34.88 -40.45 7.83
N SER A 643 -35.38 -41.60 7.38
CA SER A 643 -35.95 -42.59 8.29
C SER A 643 -34.88 -43.20 9.19
N GLU A 644 -35.18 -43.36 10.48
CA GLU A 644 -34.30 -44.06 11.41
C GLU A 644 -33.91 -45.45 10.87
N GLY A 645 -32.61 -45.74 10.86
CA GLY A 645 -32.05 -46.98 10.29
C GLY A 645 -31.99 -47.03 8.76
N SER A 646 -32.19 -45.92 8.05
CA SER A 646 -32.03 -45.88 6.59
C SER A 646 -30.59 -46.22 6.17
N VAL A 647 -30.44 -46.72 4.93
CA VAL A 647 -29.12 -46.98 4.35
C VAL A 647 -28.29 -45.70 4.29
N PHE A 648 -28.93 -44.58 3.94
CA PHE A 648 -28.29 -43.26 3.91
C PHE A 648 -27.70 -42.87 5.28
N LEU A 649 -28.51 -42.86 6.34
CA LEU A 649 -28.05 -42.45 7.68
C LEU A 649 -27.04 -43.44 8.27
N THR A 650 -27.21 -44.74 8.00
CA THR A 650 -26.24 -45.76 8.43
C THR A 650 -24.87 -45.48 7.81
N ARG A 651 -24.83 -45.18 6.51
CA ARG A 651 -23.59 -44.82 5.81
C ARG A 651 -23.02 -43.50 6.32
N LEU A 652 -23.84 -42.46 6.47
CA LEU A 652 -23.40 -41.13 6.89
C LEU A 652 -22.82 -41.14 8.31
N ASN A 653 -23.46 -41.86 9.24
CA ASN A 653 -23.02 -41.94 10.64
C ASN A 653 -21.84 -42.90 10.86
N ALA A 654 -21.52 -43.76 9.89
CA ALA A 654 -20.30 -44.58 9.94
C ALA A 654 -19.03 -43.81 9.57
N ARG A 655 -19.16 -42.57 9.06
CA ARG A 655 -18.00 -41.74 8.67
C ARG A 655 -17.44 -40.97 9.86
N PRO A 656 -16.12 -40.70 9.88
CA PRO A 656 -15.53 -39.81 10.87
C PRO A 656 -16.19 -38.42 10.85
N LEU A 657 -16.40 -37.85 12.03
CA LEU A 657 -16.93 -36.50 12.18
C LEU A 657 -15.77 -35.50 12.25
N SER A 658 -15.99 -34.35 11.62
CA SER A 658 -15.10 -33.19 11.73
C SER A 658 -15.38 -32.45 13.05
N ASP A 659 -14.33 -31.94 13.69
CA ASP A 659 -14.42 -31.07 14.87
C ASP A 659 -15.03 -29.69 14.56
N LYS A 660 -15.18 -29.36 13.26
CA LYS A 660 -15.85 -28.16 12.76
C LYS A 660 -17.38 -28.22 12.85
N ILE A 661 -17.96 -29.34 13.28
CA ILE A 661 -19.41 -29.52 13.38
C ILE A 661 -19.89 -29.08 14.76
N VAL A 662 -20.94 -28.27 14.78
CA VAL A 662 -21.65 -27.84 15.98
C VAL A 662 -23.12 -28.25 15.85
N VAL A 663 -23.67 -28.82 16.92
CA VAL A 663 -25.06 -29.24 17.00
C VAL A 663 -25.81 -28.34 17.96
N VAL A 664 -26.91 -27.77 17.48
CA VAL A 664 -27.91 -27.05 18.26
C VAL A 664 -29.20 -27.84 18.16
N ARG A 665 -29.74 -28.28 19.29
CA ARG A 665 -30.94 -29.12 19.34
C ARG A 665 -31.90 -28.66 20.43
N ALA A 666 -33.19 -28.91 20.23
CA ALA A 666 -34.23 -28.64 21.19
C ALA A 666 -34.87 -29.91 21.75
N THR A 667 -35.39 -29.80 22.96
CA THR A 667 -36.22 -30.81 23.62
C THR A 667 -37.38 -30.15 24.38
N GLY A 668 -38.41 -30.93 24.72
CA GLY A 668 -39.56 -30.45 25.50
C GLY A 668 -40.93 -30.72 24.89
N CYS A 669 -40.99 -31.30 23.69
CA CYS A 669 -42.22 -31.81 23.09
C CYS A 669 -42.32 -33.33 23.27
N PRO A 670 -43.44 -33.86 23.80
CA PRO A 670 -43.67 -35.29 23.88
C PRO A 670 -43.80 -35.91 22.49
N MET A 671 -42.98 -36.93 22.21
CA MET A 671 -42.96 -37.66 20.94
C MET A 671 -43.31 -39.14 21.14
N ASP A 672 -43.46 -39.88 20.04
CA ASP A 672 -43.81 -41.29 20.10
C ASP A 672 -42.81 -42.12 20.91
N GLY A 673 -43.32 -43.09 21.65
CA GLY A 673 -42.51 -43.95 22.53
C GLY A 673 -42.22 -43.32 23.90
N GLY A 674 -42.78 -42.14 24.20
CA GLY A 674 -42.57 -41.44 25.48
C GLY A 674 -41.24 -40.67 25.53
N GLU A 675 -40.56 -40.56 24.39
CA GLU A 675 -39.35 -39.74 24.25
C GLU A 675 -39.71 -38.25 24.14
N MET A 676 -38.79 -37.40 24.57
CA MET A 676 -38.88 -35.95 24.37
C MET A 676 -38.09 -35.55 23.11
N GLY A 677 -38.49 -34.46 22.49
CA GLY A 677 -37.78 -33.89 21.35
C GLY A 677 -38.32 -32.51 20.98
N ASP A 678 -38.12 -32.12 19.73
CA ASP A 678 -38.55 -30.83 19.19
C ASP A 678 -39.93 -30.89 18.47
N GLY A 679 -40.59 -32.04 18.54
CA GLY A 679 -41.87 -32.32 17.87
C GLY A 679 -41.72 -32.99 16.49
N ILE A 680 -40.53 -33.00 15.90
CA ILE A 680 -40.20 -33.67 14.63
C ILE A 680 -39.08 -34.70 14.80
N VAL A 681 -38.06 -34.37 15.60
CA VAL A 681 -36.87 -35.18 15.88
C VAL A 681 -36.79 -35.41 17.39
N THR A 682 -36.60 -36.67 17.79
CA THR A 682 -36.38 -36.98 19.20
C THR A 682 -35.02 -36.49 19.65
N GLU A 683 -34.90 -36.15 20.93
CA GLU A 683 -33.65 -35.63 21.51
C GLU A 683 -32.45 -36.54 21.21
N THR A 684 -32.66 -37.87 21.29
CA THR A 684 -31.63 -38.88 21.03
C THR A 684 -31.19 -38.92 19.56
N ASN A 685 -32.11 -38.61 18.64
CA ASN A 685 -31.88 -38.66 17.21
C ASN A 685 -31.33 -37.34 16.65
N ALA A 686 -31.56 -36.24 17.36
CA ALA A 686 -30.90 -34.95 17.13
C ALA A 686 -29.48 -34.89 17.71
N TYR A 687 -29.15 -35.75 18.68
CA TYR A 687 -27.81 -35.83 19.27
C TYR A 687 -26.79 -36.50 18.34
N LEU A 688 -25.60 -35.91 18.21
CA LEU A 688 -24.47 -36.45 17.48
C LEU A 688 -23.25 -36.53 18.41
N GLU A 689 -22.67 -37.72 18.54
CA GLU A 689 -21.57 -37.98 19.48
C GLU A 689 -20.24 -37.43 18.95
N GLY A 690 -19.40 -36.90 19.85
CA GLY A 690 -18.04 -36.46 19.50
C GLY A 690 -17.92 -35.07 18.89
N VAL A 691 -19.01 -34.29 18.85
CA VAL A 691 -19.03 -32.90 18.37
C VAL A 691 -19.57 -31.96 19.45
N LYS A 692 -19.34 -30.65 19.28
CA LYS A 692 -19.88 -29.64 20.20
C LYS A 692 -21.41 -29.64 20.11
N ASP A 693 -22.10 -29.73 21.25
CA ASP A 693 -23.55 -29.93 21.33
C ASP A 693 -24.19 -28.96 22.32
N TYR A 694 -25.26 -28.30 21.89
CA TYR A 694 -26.06 -27.36 22.66
C TYR A 694 -27.50 -27.84 22.70
N LEU A 695 -28.02 -28.11 23.90
CA LEU A 695 -29.40 -28.52 24.13
C LEU A 695 -30.21 -27.38 24.75
N PHE A 696 -31.32 -27.02 24.09
CA PHE A 696 -32.25 -26.02 24.57
C PHE A 696 -33.60 -26.64 24.94
N ASN A 697 -34.15 -26.21 26.08
CA ASN A 697 -35.49 -26.61 26.49
C ASN A 697 -36.53 -25.65 25.92
N GLY A 698 -37.63 -26.20 25.40
CA GLY A 698 -38.79 -25.44 24.93
C GLY A 698 -40.09 -26.20 25.18
N THR A 699 -41.17 -25.74 24.56
CA THR A 699 -42.47 -26.42 24.61
C THR A 699 -43.20 -26.23 23.29
N CYS A 700 -43.82 -27.28 22.78
CA CYS A 700 -44.66 -27.16 21.61
C CYS A 700 -46.00 -26.49 21.97
N THR A 701 -46.41 -25.50 21.20
CA THR A 701 -47.63 -24.70 21.47
C THR A 701 -48.72 -24.91 20.44
N ASP A 702 -48.39 -25.54 19.31
CA ASP A 702 -49.35 -25.88 18.29
C ASP A 702 -50.14 -27.15 18.63
N SER A 703 -51.32 -27.28 18.03
CA SER A 703 -52.19 -28.43 18.22
C SER A 703 -51.58 -29.75 17.73
N LEU A 704 -50.59 -29.69 16.82
CA LEU A 704 -49.88 -30.85 16.29
C LEU A 704 -48.64 -31.22 17.13
N GLN A 705 -48.24 -30.37 18.08
CA GLN A 705 -47.03 -30.54 18.90
C GLN A 705 -45.75 -30.67 18.06
N THR A 706 -45.59 -29.80 17.07
CA THR A 706 -44.50 -29.81 16.08
C THR A 706 -43.76 -28.48 15.93
N ASP A 707 -44.31 -27.39 16.46
CA ASP A 707 -43.84 -26.03 16.18
C ASP A 707 -42.45 -25.68 16.75
N LEU A 708 -42.01 -26.36 17.82
CA LEU A 708 -40.70 -26.12 18.44
C LEU A 708 -39.53 -26.34 17.47
N HIS A 709 -39.65 -27.31 16.55
CA HIS A 709 -38.65 -27.62 15.53
C HIS A 709 -38.22 -26.38 14.75
N GLY A 710 -39.18 -25.59 14.26
CA GLY A 710 -38.91 -24.36 13.49
C GLY A 710 -38.85 -23.09 14.34
N ARG A 711 -39.55 -23.03 15.47
CA ARG A 711 -39.55 -21.85 16.36
C ARG A 711 -38.18 -21.55 16.96
N LEU A 712 -37.31 -22.55 17.06
CA LEU A 712 -35.92 -22.38 17.50
C LEU A 712 -35.11 -21.42 16.61
N LEU A 713 -35.54 -21.18 15.37
CA LEU A 713 -34.93 -20.22 14.45
C LEU A 713 -35.39 -18.77 14.68
N ASP A 714 -36.35 -18.54 15.58
CA ASP A 714 -36.85 -17.20 15.87
C ASP A 714 -36.01 -16.55 16.99
N PRO A 715 -35.16 -15.55 16.68
CA PRO A 715 -34.24 -14.96 17.66
C PRO A 715 -34.95 -14.09 18.70
N GLU A 716 -36.24 -13.80 18.53
CA GLU A 716 -37.09 -13.12 19.52
C GLU A 716 -37.65 -14.11 20.55
N GLU A 717 -37.96 -15.34 20.12
CA GLU A 717 -38.47 -16.40 21.01
C GLU A 717 -37.33 -17.16 21.70
N PHE A 718 -36.24 -17.41 20.99
CA PHE A 718 -35.07 -18.15 21.49
C PHE A 718 -33.78 -17.33 21.36
N PRO A 719 -33.63 -16.24 22.13
CA PRO A 719 -32.44 -15.39 22.07
C PRO A 719 -31.15 -16.13 22.41
N GLN A 720 -31.21 -17.12 23.31
CA GLN A 720 -30.06 -17.95 23.70
C GLN A 720 -29.50 -18.80 22.55
N VAL A 721 -30.37 -19.24 21.64
CA VAL A 721 -29.96 -19.98 20.44
C VAL A 721 -29.22 -19.04 19.50
N TYR A 722 -29.75 -17.83 19.32
CA TYR A 722 -29.08 -16.80 18.52
C TYR A 722 -27.70 -16.42 19.09
N GLU A 723 -27.56 -16.27 20.41
CA GLU A 723 -26.27 -16.01 21.06
C GLU A 723 -25.23 -17.08 20.74
N VAL A 724 -25.61 -18.37 20.76
CA VAL A 724 -24.74 -19.47 20.34
C VAL A 724 -24.38 -19.35 18.86
N LEU A 725 -25.32 -19.00 17.98
CA LEU A 725 -25.00 -18.79 16.56
C LEU A 725 -23.96 -17.69 16.37
N VAL A 726 -24.09 -16.57 17.08
CA VAL A 726 -23.13 -15.45 17.02
C VAL A 726 -21.76 -15.87 17.54
N GLU A 727 -21.70 -16.57 18.68
CA GLU A 727 -20.46 -17.11 19.25
C GLU A 727 -19.75 -18.01 18.24
N GLU A 728 -20.48 -18.95 17.65
CA GLU A 728 -19.93 -19.95 16.73
C GLU A 728 -19.50 -19.34 15.39
N ILE A 729 -20.28 -18.40 14.86
CA ILE A 729 -19.95 -17.66 13.62
C ILE A 729 -18.69 -16.81 13.83
N SER A 730 -18.56 -16.17 15.00
CA SER A 730 -17.47 -15.23 15.31
C SER A 730 -16.19 -15.89 15.81
N SER A 731 -16.27 -17.12 16.30
CA SER A 731 -15.12 -17.87 16.79
C SER A 731 -14.05 -18.09 15.71
N LYS A 732 -12.78 -18.07 16.14
CA LYS A 732 -11.62 -18.08 15.25
C LYS A 732 -11.47 -19.40 14.52
#